data_AF-A0A078FPD2-F1
#
_entry.id   AF-A0A078FPD2-F1
#
_cell.length_a   1.000
_cell.length_b   1.000
_cell.length_c   1.000
_cell.angle_alpha   90.00
_cell.angle_beta   90.00
_cell.angle_gamma   90.00
#
_symmetry.space_group_name_H-M   'P 1'
#
loop_
_entity.id
_entity.type
_entity.pdbx_description
1 polymer ?
#
loop_
_entity_poly.entity_id
_entity_poly.type
_entity_poly.pdbx_seq_one_letter_code
_entity_poly.pdbx_strand_id
1 'polypeptide(L)'
;MRKAILLSKRTSAQSQDSDAPPRTNIKGQTHHRIGSLIPQHGRLPEYLQLYIFDTGNEVRNHLNAMGQTSTEGNLDETTLKRLIEMIDENNFLAKIFRWARDHYESVRTEFAIRLLPDKGKGKEYDLPSTSEVAGLIVGDIVVQFQSETLQQIRDDHPLYMSLQYPLLFPYGEYGFHPEIPLHLETCTSRTRQLLTIRQYYASQIQTRLNQGMTLIKGGRLLHQFAMDVYTAIEEDRLRWARNNQDFILPSSFTGGLRYLVEKYHDAMAICREFGNPDLFITMTANTNWREIKEHLGKYGGDSPNDRLDIECRVFKMKTPSAQEVDEIISAELLNKEEDPYAYNLVTKHMIHGPCGLINPKSPCMENNVCTKKYPRPYNDNTSIDNSGYVLYNRRRNDNAFAVKDGAILDNTFVVPHNITLLKKYEAHINVEWCNRTSAVKYLFKYITKGVNRATVVIEKGNTATTSDPMASGKSKEIVIRQRNEIQDYVDACYLSACESMWRTFAFHIYKRKPSIEKLIIHLEGKHNITIMFTEWMVLCRRSEFARTLTYVQIPEYFVWNNNTKVWTERKKGKTIGRIVAIKGPRSYDELKTYNEVKYPDFKSVCYAHGYLDNDVEWHENMPVGARWATPYQLRDMFVTFLNNCFVTSPKNLWEN
;
A
#
# COMPACT_ATOMS: atom_id res chain seq x y z
N MET A 1 -10.13 -1.42 -28.68
CA MET A 1 -9.84 -2.77 -28.14
C MET A 1 -10.59 -3.12 -26.85
N ARG A 2 -10.79 -2.22 -25.87
CA ARG A 2 -11.33 -2.50 -24.50
C ARG A 2 -12.64 -3.31 -24.36
N LYS A 3 -13.39 -3.54 -25.43
CA LYS A 3 -14.66 -4.30 -25.46
C LYS A 3 -14.69 -5.48 -26.45
N ALA A 4 -13.60 -5.72 -27.19
CA ALA A 4 -13.42 -6.89 -28.05
C ALA A 4 -12.80 -8.04 -27.23
N ILE A 5 -13.49 -8.44 -26.17
CA ILE A 5 -12.99 -9.30 -25.08
C ILE A 5 -14.10 -10.27 -24.71
N LEU A 6 -13.81 -11.55 -24.45
CA LEU A 6 -14.85 -12.56 -24.20
C LEU A 6 -15.62 -12.34 -22.88
N LEU A 7 -15.15 -11.42 -22.02
CA LEU A 7 -15.68 -11.12 -20.70
C LEU A 7 -16.03 -9.64 -20.51
N SER A 8 -17.16 -9.41 -19.85
CA SER A 8 -17.50 -8.11 -19.29
C SER A 8 -16.73 -7.86 -18.00
N LYS A 9 -16.30 -6.61 -17.78
CA LYS A 9 -15.51 -6.22 -16.61
C LYS A 9 -16.12 -5.00 -15.93
N ARG A 10 -16.51 -5.14 -14.67
CA ARG A 10 -17.11 -4.04 -13.89
C ARG A 10 -16.03 -3.30 -13.10
N THR A 11 -15.56 -2.17 -13.61
CA THR A 11 -14.68 -1.23 -12.88
C THR A 11 -15.20 0.20 -12.98
N SER A 12 -15.12 0.97 -11.89
CA SER A 12 -15.43 2.41 -11.88
C SER A 12 -14.19 3.23 -12.28
N ALA A 13 -13.68 2.95 -13.48
CA ALA A 13 -12.50 3.59 -14.02
C ALA A 13 -12.78 5.06 -14.40
N GLN A 14 -11.94 5.97 -13.89
CA GLN A 14 -11.82 7.33 -14.40
C GLN A 14 -10.45 7.50 -15.05
N SER A 15 -10.43 7.88 -16.33
CA SER A 15 -9.29 8.55 -16.94
C SER A 15 -9.19 9.99 -16.44
N GLN A 16 -7.98 10.53 -16.43
CA GLN A 16 -7.71 11.97 -16.32
C GLN A 16 -6.69 12.30 -17.40
N ASP A 17 -7.03 13.22 -18.29
CA ASP A 17 -6.14 13.67 -19.34
C ASP A 17 -5.15 14.69 -18.77
N SER A 18 -3.87 14.42 -18.95
CA SER A 18 -2.72 15.21 -18.50
C SER A 18 -1.44 14.64 -19.13
N ASP A 19 -0.36 15.41 -19.22
CA ASP A 19 0.93 14.99 -19.82
C ASP A 19 1.69 13.90 -19.02
N ALA A 20 1.02 13.21 -18.10
CA ALA A 20 1.54 12.04 -17.40
C ALA A 20 1.17 10.75 -18.13
N PRO A 21 1.95 9.65 -18.00
CA PRO A 21 1.62 8.38 -18.62
C PRO A 21 0.20 7.91 -18.26
N PRO A 22 -0.57 7.36 -19.22
CA PRO A 22 -2.03 7.23 -19.14
C PRO A 22 -2.48 6.34 -17.99
N ARG A 23 -3.03 6.99 -16.94
CA ARG A 23 -3.38 6.35 -15.67
C ARG A 23 -4.72 5.61 -15.78
N THR A 24 -4.67 4.33 -16.12
CA THR A 24 -5.78 3.42 -15.80
C THR A 24 -5.78 3.21 -14.28
N ASN A 25 -6.95 3.40 -13.66
CA ASN A 25 -7.15 3.33 -12.22
C ASN A 25 -8.28 2.34 -11.93
N ILE A 26 -8.08 1.43 -10.98
CA ILE A 26 -9.12 0.53 -10.45
C ILE A 26 -9.57 1.04 -9.08
N LYS A 27 -10.87 0.90 -8.81
CA LYS A 27 -11.55 1.26 -7.56
C LYS A 27 -12.58 0.17 -7.24
N GLY A 28 -12.61 -0.28 -5.99
CA GLY A 28 -13.43 -1.43 -5.59
C GLY A 28 -12.87 -2.77 -6.10
N GLN A 29 -13.65 -3.83 -5.90
CA GLN A 29 -13.28 -5.19 -6.26
C GLN A 29 -13.39 -5.42 -7.78
N THR A 30 -12.31 -5.89 -8.42
CA THR A 30 -12.36 -6.31 -9.83
C THR A 30 -13.02 -7.67 -9.94
N HIS A 31 -14.02 -7.79 -10.83
CA HIS A 31 -14.61 -9.06 -11.21
C HIS A 31 -14.73 -9.14 -12.73
N HIS A 32 -14.25 -10.23 -13.31
CA HIS A 32 -14.61 -10.62 -14.67
C HIS A 32 -15.94 -11.37 -14.64
N ARG A 33 -16.80 -11.07 -15.61
CA ARG A 33 -18.18 -11.57 -15.69
C ARG A 33 -18.52 -11.99 -17.11
N ILE A 34 -19.03 -13.21 -17.25
CA ILE A 34 -19.48 -13.76 -18.52
C ILE A 34 -21.00 -13.64 -18.64
N GLY A 35 -21.49 -13.40 -19.86
CA GLY A 35 -22.91 -13.21 -20.17
C GLY A 35 -23.48 -14.38 -20.99
N SER A 36 -24.65 -14.15 -21.60
CA SER A 36 -25.30 -15.08 -22.51
C SER A 36 -24.61 -15.18 -23.88
N LEU A 37 -24.75 -16.33 -24.56
CA LEU A 37 -24.21 -16.57 -25.90
C LEU A 37 -24.74 -15.59 -26.95
N ILE A 38 -26.00 -15.16 -26.82
CA ILE A 38 -26.63 -14.14 -27.66
C ILE A 38 -27.05 -12.90 -26.84
N PRO A 39 -27.13 -11.70 -27.46
CA PRO A 39 -27.61 -10.48 -26.80
C PRO A 39 -29.08 -10.57 -26.38
N GLN A 40 -29.46 -9.80 -25.37
CA GLN A 40 -30.85 -9.57 -24.99
C GLN A 40 -31.59 -8.81 -26.11
N HIS A 41 -32.89 -9.05 -26.25
CA HIS A 41 -33.70 -8.46 -27.32
C HIS A 41 -33.56 -6.93 -27.37
N GLY A 42 -33.31 -6.38 -28.56
CA GLY A 42 -33.09 -4.95 -28.79
C GLY A 42 -31.73 -4.40 -28.36
N ARG A 43 -30.77 -5.23 -27.92
CA ARG A 43 -29.39 -4.81 -27.61
C ARG A 43 -28.41 -5.23 -28.71
N LEU A 44 -27.36 -4.42 -28.88
CA LEU A 44 -26.20 -4.78 -29.69
C LEU A 44 -25.39 -5.92 -29.01
N PRO A 45 -24.72 -6.79 -29.77
CA PRO A 45 -23.83 -7.81 -29.20
C PRO A 45 -22.63 -7.15 -28.50
N GLU A 46 -22.32 -7.63 -27.29
CA GLU A 46 -21.10 -7.24 -26.58
C GLU A 46 -20.29 -8.47 -26.13
N TYR A 47 -18.98 -8.27 -25.97
CA TYR A 47 -18.06 -9.27 -25.41
C TYR A 47 -18.02 -10.56 -26.24
N LEU A 48 -18.21 -11.74 -25.63
CA LEU A 48 -18.24 -13.03 -26.36
C LEU A 48 -19.29 -13.11 -27.47
N GLN A 49 -20.36 -12.32 -27.38
CA GLN A 49 -21.46 -12.35 -28.35
C GLN A 49 -20.98 -11.91 -29.74
N LEU A 50 -19.90 -11.14 -29.82
CA LEU A 50 -19.27 -10.74 -31.08
C LEU A 50 -18.74 -11.94 -31.91
N TYR A 51 -18.40 -13.05 -31.26
CA TYR A 51 -17.93 -14.27 -31.92
C TYR A 51 -19.08 -15.18 -32.41
N ILE A 52 -20.32 -14.91 -31.97
CA ILE A 52 -21.47 -15.84 -32.09
C ILE A 52 -22.67 -15.21 -32.81
N PHE A 53 -22.96 -13.94 -32.56
CA PHE A 53 -24.17 -13.26 -33.03
C PHE A 53 -23.84 -12.23 -34.11
N ASP A 54 -24.55 -12.31 -35.24
CA ASP A 54 -24.38 -11.39 -36.38
C ASP A 54 -22.92 -11.28 -36.84
N THR A 55 -22.26 -12.43 -37.03
CA THR A 55 -20.87 -12.45 -37.52
C THR A 55 -20.75 -12.01 -38.98
N GLY A 56 -21.87 -11.88 -39.71
CA GLY A 56 -21.92 -11.21 -41.02
C GLY A 56 -21.59 -9.72 -40.96
N ASN A 57 -21.76 -9.06 -39.80
CA ASN A 57 -21.35 -7.67 -39.56
C ASN A 57 -20.19 -7.55 -38.55
N GLU A 58 -19.46 -8.63 -38.27
CA GLU A 58 -18.55 -8.73 -37.12
C GLU A 58 -17.55 -7.57 -36.99
N VAL A 59 -16.89 -7.18 -38.08
CA VAL A 59 -15.94 -6.05 -38.11
C VAL A 59 -16.60 -4.76 -37.60
N ARG A 60 -17.84 -4.50 -38.03
CA ARG A 60 -18.61 -3.32 -37.62
C ARG A 60 -19.18 -3.46 -36.22
N ASN A 61 -19.58 -4.66 -35.80
CA ASN A 61 -19.98 -4.95 -34.42
C ASN A 61 -18.79 -4.78 -33.44
N HIS A 62 -17.57 -5.17 -33.83
CA HIS A 62 -16.33 -4.87 -33.11
C HIS A 62 -16.02 -3.36 -33.06
N LEU A 63 -16.16 -2.62 -34.17
CA LEU A 63 -15.97 -1.16 -34.18
C LEU A 63 -16.99 -0.45 -33.27
N ASN A 64 -18.28 -0.79 -33.38
CA ASN A 64 -19.36 -0.28 -32.54
C ASN A 64 -19.09 -0.56 -31.06
N ALA A 65 -18.75 -1.82 -30.72
CA ALA A 65 -18.41 -2.21 -29.36
C ALA A 65 -17.17 -1.45 -28.86
N MET A 66 -16.16 -1.19 -29.70
CA MET A 66 -14.97 -0.44 -29.29
C MET A 66 -15.24 1.05 -29.01
N GLY A 67 -16.36 1.61 -29.48
CA GLY A 67 -16.81 2.98 -29.23
C GLY A 67 -16.03 4.01 -30.03
N GLN A 68 -16.54 4.38 -31.21
CA GLN A 68 -15.95 5.42 -32.06
C GLN A 68 -16.13 6.83 -31.45
N THR A 69 -15.22 7.20 -30.55
CA THR A 69 -14.99 8.59 -30.14
C THR A 69 -13.50 8.90 -30.29
N SER A 70 -13.08 9.34 -31.48
CA SER A 70 -11.69 9.74 -31.73
C SER A 70 -11.60 10.96 -32.64
N THR A 71 -11.09 12.06 -32.07
CA THR A 71 -10.28 13.04 -32.81
C THR A 71 -8.89 12.48 -33.15
N GLU A 72 -8.48 11.36 -32.52
CA GLU A 72 -7.24 10.62 -32.77
C GLU A 72 -7.44 9.37 -33.65
N GLY A 73 -7.72 9.57 -34.94
CA GLY A 73 -7.61 8.53 -35.97
C GLY A 73 -8.72 7.47 -36.03
N ASN A 74 -8.88 6.87 -37.22
CA ASN A 74 -9.74 5.72 -37.46
C ASN A 74 -8.98 4.42 -37.21
N LEU A 75 -9.65 3.43 -36.61
CA LEU A 75 -9.18 2.05 -36.56
C LEU A 75 -9.32 1.43 -37.95
N ASP A 76 -8.20 0.95 -38.51
CA ASP A 76 -8.19 0.28 -39.82
C ASP A 76 -8.96 -1.06 -39.76
N GLU A 77 -10.00 -1.15 -40.58
CA GLU A 77 -10.82 -2.36 -40.75
C GLU A 77 -10.00 -3.55 -41.27
N THR A 78 -8.97 -3.31 -42.07
CA THR A 78 -8.09 -4.35 -42.62
C THR A 78 -7.30 -5.03 -41.50
N THR A 79 -6.70 -4.24 -40.60
CA THR A 79 -6.00 -4.71 -39.41
C THR A 79 -6.95 -5.42 -38.44
N LEU A 80 -8.16 -4.89 -38.24
CA LEU A 80 -9.17 -5.54 -37.41
C LEU A 80 -9.59 -6.92 -37.97
N LYS A 81 -9.84 -7.01 -39.27
CA LYS A 81 -10.17 -8.28 -39.95
C LYS A 81 -9.05 -9.31 -39.82
N ARG A 82 -7.79 -8.91 -40.05
CA ARG A 82 -6.61 -9.79 -39.89
C ARG A 82 -6.40 -10.27 -38.46
N LEU A 83 -6.76 -9.47 -37.46
CA LEU A 83 -6.72 -9.88 -36.05
C LEU A 83 -7.83 -10.87 -35.70
N ILE A 84 -9.02 -10.75 -36.31
CA ILE A 84 -10.10 -11.74 -36.17
C ILE A 84 -9.67 -13.07 -36.80
N GLU A 85 -9.21 -13.05 -38.06
CA GLU A 85 -8.69 -14.22 -38.79
C GLU A 85 -7.62 -14.96 -37.99
N MET A 86 -6.60 -14.25 -37.51
CA MET A 86 -5.54 -14.81 -36.66
C MET A 86 -6.08 -15.47 -35.39
N ILE A 87 -7.07 -14.85 -34.72
CA ILE A 87 -7.64 -15.40 -33.48
C ILE A 87 -8.50 -16.64 -33.75
N ASP A 88 -9.27 -16.68 -34.84
CA ASP A 88 -10.05 -17.87 -35.21
C ASP A 88 -9.15 -19.04 -35.64
N GLU A 89 -8.05 -18.76 -36.34
CA GLU A 89 -7.07 -19.77 -36.74
C GLU A 89 -6.33 -20.39 -35.55
N ASN A 90 -6.03 -19.62 -34.50
CA ASN A 90 -5.07 -19.99 -33.46
C ASN A 90 -5.69 -20.23 -32.07
N ASN A 91 -6.77 -19.54 -31.71
CA ASN A 91 -7.30 -19.53 -30.35
C ASN A 91 -8.36 -20.62 -30.14
N PHE A 92 -8.10 -21.60 -29.27
CA PHE A 92 -9.08 -22.69 -29.06
C PHE A 92 -10.39 -22.20 -28.42
N LEU A 93 -10.36 -21.11 -27.65
CA LEU A 93 -11.57 -20.52 -27.06
C LEU A 93 -12.44 -19.88 -28.16
N ALA A 94 -11.83 -19.14 -29.09
CA ALA A 94 -12.55 -18.61 -30.25
C ALA A 94 -13.19 -19.74 -31.07
N LYS A 95 -12.44 -20.83 -31.34
CA LYS A 95 -12.96 -22.01 -32.05
C LYS A 95 -14.17 -22.66 -31.37
N ILE A 96 -14.19 -22.74 -30.03
CA ILE A 96 -15.36 -23.22 -29.28
C ILE A 96 -16.57 -22.30 -29.49
N PHE A 97 -16.38 -20.98 -29.51
CA PHE A 97 -17.47 -20.02 -29.77
C PHE A 97 -17.90 -19.99 -31.25
N ARG A 98 -17.00 -20.23 -32.21
CA ARG A 98 -17.36 -20.42 -33.63
C ARG A 98 -18.17 -21.70 -33.85
N TRP A 99 -17.71 -22.82 -33.28
CA TRP A 99 -18.48 -24.08 -33.29
C TRP A 99 -19.88 -23.88 -32.69
N ALA A 100 -19.99 -23.09 -31.61
CA ALA A 100 -21.27 -22.78 -30.99
C ALA A 100 -22.20 -21.96 -31.91
N ARG A 101 -21.67 -20.98 -32.67
CA ARG A 101 -22.44 -20.31 -33.73
C ARG A 101 -22.92 -21.33 -34.76
N ASP A 102 -22.00 -22.12 -35.32
CA ASP A 102 -22.28 -23.01 -36.45
C ASP A 102 -23.30 -24.10 -36.06
N HIS A 103 -23.22 -24.59 -34.81
CA HIS A 103 -24.21 -25.48 -34.20
C HIS A 103 -25.58 -24.80 -34.00
N TYR A 104 -25.61 -23.56 -33.50
CA TYR A 104 -26.88 -22.82 -33.38
C TYR A 104 -27.50 -22.52 -34.75
N GLU A 105 -26.71 -22.13 -35.75
CA GLU A 105 -27.21 -21.75 -37.06
C GLU A 105 -27.80 -22.94 -37.85
N SER A 106 -27.26 -24.14 -37.62
CA SER A 106 -27.71 -25.40 -38.23
C SER A 106 -28.84 -26.09 -37.45
N VAL A 107 -28.75 -26.22 -36.12
CA VAL A 107 -29.70 -27.01 -35.31
C VAL A 107 -30.81 -26.15 -34.68
N ARG A 108 -30.59 -24.84 -34.50
CA ARG A 108 -31.53 -23.86 -33.92
C ARG A 108 -32.05 -24.18 -32.51
N THR A 109 -31.37 -25.05 -31.78
CA THR A 109 -31.64 -25.41 -30.39
C THR A 109 -30.82 -24.58 -29.40
N GLU A 110 -31.37 -24.32 -28.21
CA GLU A 110 -30.63 -23.70 -27.12
C GLU A 110 -29.69 -24.70 -26.42
N PHE A 111 -28.51 -24.25 -26.00
CA PHE A 111 -27.51 -25.06 -25.28
C PHE A 111 -26.67 -24.20 -24.32
N ALA A 112 -25.85 -24.83 -23.49
CA ALA A 112 -24.88 -24.13 -22.64
C ALA A 112 -23.46 -24.64 -22.89
N ILE A 113 -22.50 -23.73 -23.01
CA ILE A 113 -21.07 -24.07 -23.08
C ILE A 113 -20.54 -24.12 -21.65
N ARG A 114 -19.92 -25.25 -21.27
CA ARG A 114 -19.18 -25.36 -20.01
C ARG A 114 -17.69 -25.43 -20.29
N LEU A 115 -16.94 -24.41 -19.86
CA LEU A 115 -15.48 -24.42 -19.93
C LEU A 115 -14.93 -25.00 -18.64
N LEU A 116 -14.34 -26.20 -18.73
CA LEU A 116 -13.77 -26.93 -17.61
C LEU A 116 -12.29 -26.58 -17.42
N PRO A 117 -11.77 -26.52 -16.18
CA PRO A 117 -10.36 -26.33 -15.92
C PRO A 117 -9.56 -27.63 -16.15
N ASP A 118 -8.83 -27.77 -17.27
CA ASP A 118 -7.73 -28.74 -17.31
C ASP A 118 -6.60 -28.25 -16.40
N LYS A 119 -6.11 -29.16 -15.57
CA LYS A 119 -5.04 -28.95 -14.58
C LYS A 119 -3.67 -29.29 -15.17
N GLY A 120 -3.47 -28.92 -16.44
CA GLY A 120 -2.27 -29.23 -17.20
C GLY A 120 -2.06 -30.72 -17.47
N LYS A 121 -3.12 -31.54 -17.60
CA LYS A 121 -2.98 -32.97 -17.96
C LYS A 121 -2.83 -33.21 -19.46
N GLY A 122 -2.77 -32.16 -20.28
CA GLY A 122 -2.36 -32.25 -21.67
C GLY A 122 -3.42 -32.89 -22.55
N LYS A 123 -4.70 -32.55 -22.32
CA LYS A 123 -5.74 -32.89 -23.29
C LYS A 123 -5.58 -32.04 -24.55
N GLU A 124 -5.25 -32.68 -25.66
CA GLU A 124 -5.60 -32.12 -26.97
C GLU A 124 -7.13 -31.99 -27.06
N TYR A 125 -7.60 -30.92 -27.71
CA TYR A 125 -9.01 -30.60 -27.79
C TYR A 125 -9.62 -31.13 -29.08
N ASP A 126 -10.24 -32.30 -29.00
CA ASP A 126 -11.29 -32.65 -29.96
C ASP A 126 -12.44 -31.64 -29.83
N LEU A 127 -12.95 -31.15 -30.97
CA LEU A 127 -14.18 -30.34 -30.98
C LEU A 127 -15.37 -31.22 -30.58
N PRO A 128 -16.34 -30.70 -29.80
CA PRO A 128 -17.46 -31.50 -29.31
C PRO A 128 -18.31 -32.05 -30.46
N SER A 129 -18.59 -33.35 -30.41
CA SER A 129 -19.22 -34.12 -31.49
C SER A 129 -20.66 -34.53 -31.20
N THR A 130 -21.20 -34.19 -30.03
CA THR A 130 -22.55 -34.56 -29.57
C THR A 130 -23.28 -33.40 -28.91
N SER A 131 -24.60 -33.52 -28.78
CA SER A 131 -25.52 -32.51 -28.25
C SER A 131 -25.55 -32.40 -26.71
N GLU A 132 -24.63 -33.06 -25.98
CA GLU A 132 -24.58 -33.04 -24.51
C GLU A 132 -23.21 -32.57 -24.00
N VAL A 133 -23.18 -31.39 -23.38
CA VAL A 133 -21.95 -30.76 -22.86
C VAL A 133 -21.74 -31.11 -21.38
N ALA A 134 -21.10 -32.25 -21.13
CA ALA A 134 -20.69 -32.74 -19.80
C ALA A 134 -19.22 -32.41 -19.48
N GLY A 135 -18.73 -32.42 -18.23
CA GLY A 135 -19.37 -32.81 -16.96
C GLY A 135 -19.27 -31.75 -15.86
N LEU A 136 -19.11 -32.16 -14.60
CA LEU A 136 -19.44 -31.36 -13.40
C LEU A 136 -18.29 -31.31 -12.39
N ILE A 137 -17.98 -30.14 -11.80
CA ILE A 137 -17.71 -29.94 -10.35
C ILE A 137 -17.65 -28.44 -10.00
N VAL A 138 -17.86 -28.08 -8.72
CA VAL A 138 -17.96 -26.69 -8.23
C VAL A 138 -16.72 -25.85 -8.61
N GLY A 139 -16.87 -24.95 -9.58
CA GLY A 139 -15.83 -24.03 -10.05
C GLY A 139 -15.96 -23.61 -11.53
N ASP A 140 -16.74 -24.36 -12.31
CA ASP A 140 -16.87 -24.23 -13.77
C ASP A 140 -17.42 -22.87 -14.28
N ILE A 141 -16.94 -22.45 -15.46
CA ILE A 141 -17.57 -21.38 -16.25
C ILE A 141 -18.71 -21.99 -17.07
N VAL A 142 -19.92 -21.42 -16.98
CA VAL A 142 -21.12 -21.91 -17.67
C VAL A 142 -21.79 -20.77 -18.43
N VAL A 143 -21.67 -20.80 -19.75
CA VAL A 143 -22.20 -19.78 -20.68
C VAL A 143 -23.55 -20.28 -21.20
N GLN A 144 -24.64 -19.70 -20.68
CA GLN A 144 -26.01 -20.05 -21.07
C GLN A 144 -26.40 -19.41 -22.41
N PHE A 145 -27.28 -20.05 -23.18
CA PHE A 145 -27.78 -19.49 -24.44
C PHE A 145 -28.37 -18.09 -24.28
N GLN A 146 -29.37 -17.96 -23.39
CA GLN A 146 -29.88 -16.71 -22.86
C GLN A 146 -29.73 -16.69 -21.33
N SER A 147 -29.56 -15.51 -20.76
CA SER A 147 -29.60 -15.28 -19.31
C SER A 147 -29.88 -13.82 -19.00
N GLU A 148 -30.63 -13.55 -17.94
CA GLU A 148 -30.74 -12.20 -17.36
C GLU A 148 -29.59 -11.88 -16.39
N THR A 149 -28.78 -12.90 -16.04
CA THR A 149 -27.73 -12.80 -15.04
C THR A 149 -26.34 -12.92 -15.65
N LEU A 150 -25.35 -12.26 -15.02
CA LEU A 150 -23.95 -12.37 -15.39
C LEU A 150 -23.23 -13.30 -14.41
N GLN A 151 -22.70 -14.43 -14.89
CA GLN A 151 -21.89 -15.32 -14.04
C GLN A 151 -20.53 -14.66 -13.76
N GLN A 152 -20.13 -14.62 -12.49
CA GLN A 152 -18.79 -14.17 -12.10
C GLN A 152 -17.79 -15.32 -12.21
N ILE A 153 -16.68 -15.09 -12.91
CA ILE A 153 -15.58 -16.05 -13.00
C ILE A 153 -14.62 -15.81 -11.82
N ARG A 154 -14.06 -16.89 -11.28
CA ARG A 154 -13.03 -16.82 -10.24
C ARG A 154 -11.66 -16.46 -10.82
N ASP A 155 -10.95 -15.62 -10.10
CA ASP A 155 -9.58 -15.16 -10.35
C ASP A 155 -8.49 -16.25 -10.24
N ASP A 156 -8.85 -17.43 -9.70
CA ASP A 156 -8.01 -18.65 -9.69
C ASP A 156 -8.40 -19.69 -10.76
N HIS A 157 -9.30 -19.34 -11.69
CA HIS A 157 -9.64 -20.19 -12.83
C HIS A 157 -8.57 -20.08 -13.95
N PRO A 158 -8.07 -21.20 -14.52
CA PRO A 158 -7.03 -21.20 -15.55
C PRO A 158 -7.26 -20.22 -16.71
N LEU A 159 -8.50 -20.11 -17.20
CA LEU A 159 -8.86 -19.25 -18.35
C LEU A 159 -9.12 -17.77 -18.00
N TYR A 160 -8.99 -17.35 -16.75
CA TYR A 160 -9.41 -16.01 -16.28
C TYR A 160 -8.74 -14.84 -17.03
N MET A 161 -7.48 -15.03 -17.47
CA MET A 161 -6.72 -14.02 -18.21
C MET A 161 -6.81 -14.18 -19.73
N SER A 162 -6.82 -15.40 -20.28
CA SER A 162 -6.90 -15.61 -21.73
C SER A 162 -8.26 -15.22 -22.31
N LEU A 163 -9.35 -15.46 -21.57
CA LEU A 163 -10.68 -14.93 -21.90
C LEU A 163 -10.74 -13.39 -21.83
N GLN A 164 -9.97 -12.75 -20.94
CA GLN A 164 -9.93 -11.29 -20.79
C GLN A 164 -9.00 -10.61 -21.80
N TYR A 165 -8.01 -11.32 -22.34
CA TYR A 165 -6.93 -10.76 -23.16
C TYR A 165 -6.55 -11.65 -24.36
N PRO A 166 -7.47 -11.93 -25.31
CA PRO A 166 -7.18 -12.78 -26.47
C PRO A 166 -6.00 -12.28 -27.33
N LEU A 167 -5.72 -10.97 -27.35
CA LEU A 167 -4.55 -10.40 -28.05
C LEU A 167 -3.20 -10.54 -27.30
N LEU A 168 -3.22 -10.87 -26.00
CA LEU A 168 -2.02 -11.21 -25.23
C LEU A 168 -1.81 -12.73 -25.15
N PHE A 169 -2.89 -13.50 -25.28
CA PHE A 169 -2.95 -14.96 -25.24
C PHE A 169 -3.62 -15.47 -26.52
N PRO A 170 -2.95 -15.34 -27.69
CA PRO A 170 -3.55 -15.61 -29.00
C PRO A 170 -3.91 -17.08 -29.22
N TYR A 171 -3.36 -18.01 -28.43
CA TYR A 171 -3.71 -19.43 -28.48
C TYR A 171 -4.79 -19.81 -27.46
N GLY A 172 -5.15 -18.91 -26.54
CA GLY A 172 -6.12 -19.14 -25.46
C GLY A 172 -5.47 -19.70 -24.18
N GLU A 173 -4.16 -19.55 -24.04
CA GLU A 173 -3.29 -20.26 -23.10
C GLU A 173 -3.79 -20.31 -21.64
N TYR A 174 -3.50 -21.42 -20.96
CA TYR A 174 -3.84 -21.58 -19.54
C TYR A 174 -2.96 -20.70 -18.63
N GLY A 175 -3.65 -19.88 -17.84
CA GLY A 175 -3.10 -19.01 -16.81
C GLY A 175 -2.77 -19.73 -15.50
N PHE A 176 -2.93 -19.03 -14.38
CA PHE A 176 -2.69 -19.59 -13.05
C PHE A 176 -3.82 -20.54 -12.61
N HIS A 177 -3.47 -21.59 -11.86
CA HIS A 177 -4.39 -22.31 -10.99
C HIS A 177 -3.69 -22.75 -9.69
N PRO A 178 -4.41 -22.98 -8.57
CA PRO A 178 -3.79 -23.21 -7.26
C PRO A 178 -2.91 -24.46 -7.14
N GLU A 179 -3.04 -25.42 -8.07
CA GLU A 179 -2.40 -26.74 -8.00
C GLU A 179 -1.10 -26.84 -8.81
N ILE A 180 -0.59 -25.73 -9.37
CA ILE A 180 0.69 -25.71 -10.09
C ILE A 180 1.84 -26.04 -9.12
N PRO A 181 2.65 -27.10 -9.37
CA PRO A 181 3.78 -27.45 -8.50
C PRO A 181 4.87 -26.37 -8.48
N LEU A 182 5.46 -26.14 -7.31
CA LEU A 182 6.66 -25.32 -7.15
C LEU A 182 7.90 -26.21 -7.15
N HIS A 183 8.65 -26.22 -8.24
CA HIS A 183 9.95 -26.88 -8.30
C HIS A 183 11.03 -26.00 -7.65
N LEU A 184 11.79 -26.55 -6.70
CA LEU A 184 12.92 -25.90 -6.04
C LEU A 184 14.10 -26.88 -5.97
N GLU A 185 15.27 -26.43 -6.43
CA GLU A 185 16.53 -27.20 -6.40
C GLU A 185 16.95 -27.59 -4.97
N THR A 186 16.50 -26.84 -3.97
CA THR A 186 16.69 -27.14 -2.54
C THR A 186 15.35 -27.15 -1.80
N CYS A 187 14.85 -28.36 -1.52
CA CYS A 187 13.62 -28.57 -0.75
C CYS A 187 13.92 -28.95 0.71
N THR A 188 13.00 -28.61 1.61
CA THR A 188 12.95 -29.15 2.98
C THR A 188 11.51 -29.52 3.33
N SER A 189 11.26 -30.26 4.41
CA SER A 189 9.88 -30.59 4.83
C SER A 189 9.01 -29.39 5.20
N ARG A 190 9.57 -28.17 5.23
CA ARG A 190 8.87 -26.90 5.49
C ARG A 190 8.74 -25.98 4.26
N THR A 191 9.26 -26.36 3.08
CA THR A 191 9.05 -25.57 1.85
C THR A 191 7.67 -25.82 1.25
N ARG A 192 6.96 -24.73 0.90
CA ARG A 192 5.65 -24.80 0.23
C ARG A 192 5.79 -25.53 -1.12
N GLN A 193 4.91 -26.49 -1.38
CA GLN A 193 4.96 -27.37 -2.55
C GLN A 193 4.30 -26.79 -3.82
N LEU A 194 3.51 -25.73 -3.69
CA LEU A 194 2.71 -25.14 -4.77
C LEU A 194 3.16 -23.70 -5.09
N LEU A 195 3.02 -23.31 -6.35
CA LEU A 195 3.34 -21.98 -6.86
C LEU A 195 2.24 -20.99 -6.44
N THR A 196 2.59 -19.76 -6.04
CA THR A 196 1.56 -18.73 -5.79
C THR A 196 1.21 -17.95 -7.04
N ILE A 197 -0.02 -17.44 -7.12
CA ILE A 197 -0.51 -16.57 -8.19
C ILE A 197 0.45 -15.42 -8.50
N ARG A 198 1.03 -14.80 -7.46
CA ARG A 198 2.06 -13.76 -7.59
C ARG A 198 3.33 -14.28 -8.26
N GLN A 199 3.83 -15.46 -7.90
CA GLN A 199 5.03 -16.03 -8.52
C GLN A 199 4.79 -16.41 -9.98
N TYR A 200 3.63 -17.01 -10.29
CA TYR A 200 3.23 -17.34 -11.65
C TYR A 200 3.30 -16.09 -12.56
N TYR A 201 2.54 -15.05 -12.24
CA TYR A 201 2.52 -13.84 -13.09
C TYR A 201 3.83 -13.04 -13.04
N ALA A 202 4.52 -12.98 -11.89
CA ALA A 202 5.86 -12.39 -11.83
C ALA A 202 6.89 -13.16 -12.67
N SER A 203 6.65 -14.43 -13.00
CA SER A 203 7.50 -15.21 -13.93
C SER A 203 7.09 -15.04 -15.40
N GLN A 204 5.82 -14.75 -15.69
CA GLN A 204 5.33 -14.44 -17.04
C GLN A 204 5.80 -13.07 -17.51
N ILE A 205 5.82 -12.05 -16.63
CA ILE A 205 6.28 -10.69 -16.96
C ILE A 205 7.82 -10.63 -16.85
N GLN A 206 8.53 -11.51 -17.57
CA GLN A 206 9.99 -11.57 -17.65
C GLN A 206 10.42 -11.59 -19.12
N THR A 207 11.32 -10.69 -19.53
CA THR A 207 11.97 -10.79 -20.85
C THR A 207 12.81 -12.06 -20.92
N ARG A 208 12.44 -13.00 -21.80
CA ARG A 208 13.12 -14.27 -22.04
C ARG A 208 13.37 -14.42 -23.54
N LEU A 209 14.62 -14.68 -23.93
CA LEU A 209 15.02 -14.67 -25.35
C LEU A 209 14.49 -15.87 -26.15
N ASN A 210 14.06 -16.92 -25.47
CA ASN A 210 13.50 -18.16 -26.03
C ASN A 210 11.96 -18.22 -25.93
N GLN A 211 11.28 -17.11 -25.67
CA GLN A 211 9.82 -17.05 -25.54
C GLN A 211 9.24 -15.82 -26.25
N GLY A 212 7.96 -15.89 -26.64
CA GLY A 212 7.26 -14.80 -27.30
C GLY A 212 7.16 -13.55 -26.40
N MET A 213 7.54 -12.39 -26.92
CA MET A 213 7.50 -11.12 -26.18
C MET A 213 6.12 -10.42 -26.22
N THR A 214 5.08 -11.07 -26.73
CA THR A 214 3.72 -10.52 -26.93
C THR A 214 3.19 -9.82 -25.69
N LEU A 215 3.30 -10.48 -24.52
CA LEU A 215 2.82 -9.93 -23.25
C LEU A 215 3.52 -8.61 -22.88
N ILE A 216 4.86 -8.60 -22.87
CA ILE A 216 5.65 -7.43 -22.49
C ILE A 216 5.68 -6.34 -23.57
N LYS A 217 5.24 -6.62 -24.80
CA LYS A 217 5.06 -5.63 -25.88
C LYS A 217 3.62 -5.12 -26.01
N GLY A 218 2.72 -5.52 -25.11
CA GLY A 218 1.31 -5.09 -25.13
C GLY A 218 1.06 -3.61 -24.78
N GLY A 219 2.06 -2.85 -24.31
CA GLY A 219 1.95 -1.41 -24.03
C GLY A 219 0.76 -1.00 -23.16
N ARG A 220 -0.13 -0.13 -23.66
CA ARG A 220 -1.41 0.21 -22.99
C ARG A 220 -2.27 -1.01 -22.60
N LEU A 221 -2.10 -2.18 -23.23
CA LEU A 221 -2.76 -3.44 -22.84
C LEU A 221 -1.98 -4.19 -21.74
N LEU A 222 -0.63 -4.16 -21.75
CA LEU A 222 0.21 -4.65 -20.65
C LEU A 222 -0.11 -3.91 -19.34
N HIS A 223 -0.37 -2.60 -19.40
CA HIS A 223 -0.81 -1.83 -18.23
C HIS A 223 -2.08 -2.36 -17.60
N GLN A 224 -3.08 -2.71 -18.42
CA GLN A 224 -4.35 -3.24 -17.93
C GLN A 224 -4.15 -4.67 -17.36
N PHE A 225 -3.38 -5.50 -18.07
CA PHE A 225 -3.02 -6.84 -17.60
C PHE A 225 -2.29 -6.83 -16.26
N ALA A 226 -1.28 -5.96 -16.10
CA ALA A 226 -0.50 -5.85 -14.86
C ALA A 226 -1.37 -5.45 -13.66
N MET A 227 -2.37 -4.58 -13.87
CA MET A 227 -3.36 -4.23 -12.85
C MET A 227 -4.26 -5.41 -12.50
N ASP A 228 -4.77 -6.14 -13.49
CA ASP A 228 -5.72 -7.22 -13.23
C ASP A 228 -5.04 -8.42 -12.56
N VAL A 229 -3.81 -8.74 -12.98
CA VAL A 229 -2.88 -9.63 -12.28
C VAL A 229 -2.76 -9.23 -10.81
N TYR A 230 -2.51 -7.96 -10.50
CA TYR A 230 -2.39 -7.56 -9.11
C TYR A 230 -3.71 -7.57 -8.34
N THR A 231 -4.86 -7.28 -8.98
CA THR A 231 -6.16 -7.44 -8.31
C THR A 231 -6.53 -8.89 -8.03
N ALA A 232 -6.11 -9.85 -8.88
CA ALA A 232 -6.22 -11.28 -8.59
C ALA A 232 -5.28 -11.69 -7.44
N ILE A 233 -4.05 -11.17 -7.39
CA ILE A 233 -3.12 -11.36 -6.28
C ILE A 233 -3.68 -10.78 -4.96
N GLU A 234 -4.38 -9.64 -4.99
CA GLU A 234 -5.08 -9.13 -3.81
C GLU A 234 -6.32 -9.94 -3.45
N GLU A 235 -7.11 -10.40 -4.42
CA GLU A 235 -8.33 -11.16 -4.16
C GLU A 235 -8.01 -12.53 -3.54
N ASP A 236 -6.94 -13.21 -3.96
CA ASP A 236 -6.39 -14.40 -3.26
C ASP A 236 -6.09 -14.10 -1.78
N ARG A 237 -5.40 -12.98 -1.51
CA ARG A 237 -5.05 -12.55 -0.15
C ARG A 237 -6.28 -12.14 0.68
N LEU A 238 -7.27 -11.51 0.06
CA LEU A 238 -8.53 -11.10 0.69
C LEU A 238 -9.46 -12.30 0.92
N ARG A 239 -9.49 -13.29 0.02
CA ARG A 239 -10.16 -14.57 0.19
C ARG A 239 -9.56 -15.33 1.38
N TRP A 240 -8.23 -15.38 1.49
CA TRP A 240 -7.58 -15.93 2.68
C TRP A 240 -8.01 -15.18 3.95
N ALA A 241 -8.02 -13.84 3.93
CA ALA A 241 -8.47 -13.04 5.07
C ALA A 241 -9.92 -13.39 5.46
N ARG A 242 -10.89 -13.27 4.54
CA ARG A 242 -12.32 -13.59 4.79
C ARG A 242 -12.54 -15.02 5.30
N ASN A 243 -11.72 -15.98 4.87
CA ASN A 243 -11.82 -17.38 5.29
C ASN A 243 -11.16 -17.68 6.65
N ASN A 244 -10.42 -16.73 7.25
CA ASN A 244 -9.69 -16.90 8.52
C ASN A 244 -10.01 -15.81 9.57
N GLN A 245 -10.61 -14.69 9.16
CA GLN A 245 -10.93 -13.51 9.97
C GLN A 245 -12.17 -12.81 9.37
N ASP A 246 -13.25 -12.66 10.14
CA ASP A 246 -14.55 -12.23 9.60
C ASP A 246 -14.57 -10.76 9.12
N PHE A 247 -13.87 -9.86 9.83
CA PHE A 247 -13.96 -8.40 9.63
C PHE A 247 -12.65 -7.62 9.91
N ILE A 248 -11.53 -8.30 10.20
CA ILE A 248 -10.22 -7.67 10.51
C ILE A 248 -9.23 -7.93 9.37
N LEU A 249 -8.34 -6.96 9.09
CA LEU A 249 -7.13 -7.20 8.31
C LEU A 249 -5.88 -7.20 9.22
N PRO A 250 -4.99 -8.20 9.11
CA PRO A 250 -3.79 -8.25 9.94
C PRO A 250 -2.81 -7.12 9.56
N SER A 251 -1.94 -6.70 10.47
CA SER A 251 -0.95 -5.63 10.17
C SER A 251 0.14 -6.04 9.17
N SER A 252 0.22 -7.32 8.83
CA SER A 252 0.98 -7.83 7.67
C SER A 252 0.32 -7.51 6.32
N PHE A 253 -0.95 -7.08 6.29
CA PHE A 253 -1.67 -6.76 5.06
C PHE A 253 -1.31 -5.36 4.57
N THR A 254 -0.36 -5.28 3.63
CA THR A 254 0.12 -4.04 3.01
C THR A 254 -1.02 -3.13 2.53
N GLY A 255 -1.09 -1.92 3.12
CA GLY A 255 -2.12 -0.91 2.82
C GLY A 255 -3.38 -0.98 3.70
N GLY A 256 -3.58 -2.05 4.47
CA GLY A 256 -4.68 -2.14 5.44
C GLY A 256 -4.50 -1.17 6.62
N LEU A 257 -5.59 -0.83 7.31
CA LEU A 257 -5.61 0.13 8.42
C LEU A 257 -4.53 -0.19 9.48
N ARG A 258 -4.44 -1.45 9.91
CA ARG A 258 -3.47 -1.89 10.93
C ARG A 258 -2.03 -1.84 10.44
N TYR A 259 -1.77 -2.08 9.16
CA TYR A 259 -0.44 -1.91 8.55
C TYR A 259 0.01 -0.45 8.62
N LEU A 260 -0.88 0.50 8.26
CA LEU A 260 -0.58 1.93 8.27
C LEU A 260 -0.30 2.43 9.70
N VAL A 261 -1.12 2.01 10.67
CA VAL A 261 -0.90 2.30 12.11
C VAL A 261 0.44 1.76 12.59
N GLU A 262 0.84 0.54 12.21
CA GLU A 262 2.16 0.03 12.55
C GLU A 262 3.31 0.80 11.90
N LYS A 263 3.17 1.27 10.66
CA LYS A 263 4.18 2.15 10.04
C LYS A 263 4.26 3.50 10.73
N TYR A 264 3.15 4.05 11.21
CA TYR A 264 3.15 5.27 12.01
C TYR A 264 3.92 5.08 13.33
N HIS A 265 3.64 4.02 14.09
CA HIS A 265 4.40 3.71 15.31
C HIS A 265 5.89 3.41 15.04
N ASP A 266 6.21 2.79 13.91
CA ASP A 266 7.59 2.60 13.45
C ASP A 266 8.30 3.95 13.17
N ALA A 267 7.65 4.87 12.45
CA ALA A 267 8.20 6.21 12.21
C ALA A 267 8.42 6.98 13.53
N MET A 268 7.43 6.96 14.43
CA MET A 268 7.54 7.64 15.74
C MET A 268 8.65 7.04 16.63
N ALA A 269 8.90 5.72 16.56
CA ALA A 269 10.00 5.09 17.30
C ALA A 269 11.38 5.56 16.79
N ILE A 270 11.55 5.73 15.47
CA ILE A 270 12.77 6.35 14.90
C ILE A 270 12.87 7.82 15.33
N CYS A 271 11.77 8.58 15.29
CA CYS A 271 11.80 10.00 15.65
C CYS A 271 12.12 10.26 17.13
N ARG A 272 11.78 9.32 18.03
CA ARG A 272 12.20 9.36 19.44
C ARG A 272 13.71 9.14 19.61
N GLU A 273 14.29 8.28 18.78
CA GLU A 273 15.69 7.84 18.88
C GLU A 273 16.68 8.83 18.24
N PHE A 274 16.33 9.38 17.08
CA PHE A 274 17.23 10.20 16.26
C PHE A 274 16.75 11.66 16.07
N GLY A 275 15.62 12.04 16.66
CA GLY A 275 14.95 13.32 16.40
C GLY A 275 14.05 13.31 15.16
N ASN A 276 13.46 14.47 14.82
CA ASN A 276 12.63 14.59 13.62
C ASN A 276 13.49 14.39 12.35
N PRO A 277 12.91 13.90 11.24
CA PRO A 277 13.65 13.77 9.99
C PRO A 277 14.01 15.15 9.43
N ASP A 278 15.30 15.46 9.31
CA ASP A 278 15.72 16.72 8.68
C ASP A 278 15.39 16.78 7.19
N LEU A 279 15.48 15.67 6.44
CA LEU A 279 15.26 15.67 4.99
C LEU A 279 14.20 14.66 4.54
N PHE A 280 13.41 15.07 3.57
CA PHE A 280 12.44 14.27 2.84
C PHE A 280 12.75 14.37 1.33
N ILE A 281 13.18 13.26 0.74
CA ILE A 281 13.59 13.19 -0.66
C ILE A 281 12.54 12.40 -1.44
N THR A 282 12.07 12.97 -2.54
CA THR A 282 11.16 12.31 -3.48
C THR A 282 11.80 12.28 -4.86
N MET A 283 11.68 11.14 -5.54
CA MET A 283 12.31 10.89 -6.85
C MET A 283 11.26 10.33 -7.80
N THR A 284 11.15 10.92 -8.99
CA THR A 284 10.36 10.38 -10.10
C THR A 284 11.27 9.59 -11.03
N ALA A 285 10.82 8.45 -11.56
CA ALA A 285 11.60 7.67 -12.51
C ALA A 285 11.93 8.49 -13.76
N ASN A 286 13.16 8.41 -14.26
CA ASN A 286 13.49 8.99 -15.57
C ASN A 286 13.34 7.92 -16.65
N THR A 287 12.34 8.09 -17.51
CA THR A 287 12.10 7.28 -18.71
C THR A 287 13.30 7.28 -19.68
N ASN A 288 14.17 8.29 -19.61
CA ASN A 288 15.35 8.42 -20.46
C ASN A 288 16.60 7.68 -19.97
N TRP A 289 16.56 6.97 -18.83
CA TRP A 289 17.73 6.25 -18.30
C TRP A 289 18.35 5.31 -19.33
N ARG A 290 19.69 5.29 -19.37
CA ARG A 290 20.48 4.49 -20.31
C ARG A 290 20.07 3.01 -20.30
N GLU A 291 19.84 2.43 -19.12
CA GLU A 291 19.42 1.04 -18.96
C GLU A 291 18.05 0.73 -19.60
N ILE A 292 17.14 1.73 -19.67
CA ILE A 292 15.86 1.59 -20.37
C ILE A 292 16.10 1.70 -21.88
N LYS A 293 16.82 2.73 -22.34
CA LYS A 293 17.10 2.97 -23.77
C LYS A 293 17.84 1.80 -24.42
N GLU A 294 18.83 1.22 -23.75
CA GLU A 294 19.57 0.04 -24.22
C GLU A 294 18.67 -1.21 -24.28
N HIS A 295 17.76 -1.39 -23.32
CA HIS A 295 16.81 -2.50 -23.36
C HIS A 295 15.79 -2.35 -24.50
N LEU A 296 15.27 -1.15 -24.73
CA LEU A 296 14.37 -0.86 -25.85
C LEU A 296 15.07 -1.04 -27.20
N GLY A 297 16.29 -0.49 -27.36
CA GLY A 297 17.06 -0.62 -28.59
C GLY A 297 17.45 -2.07 -28.90
N LYS A 298 17.69 -2.92 -27.89
CA LYS A 298 18.09 -4.32 -28.08
C LYS A 298 16.92 -5.28 -28.28
N TYR A 299 15.77 -5.04 -27.65
CA TYR A 299 14.64 -6.00 -27.64
C TYR A 299 13.34 -5.46 -28.27
N GLY A 300 13.30 -4.16 -28.60
CA GLY A 300 12.17 -3.46 -29.19
C GLY A 300 11.12 -2.98 -28.17
N GLY A 301 10.46 -1.88 -28.52
CA GLY A 301 9.41 -1.21 -27.76
C GLY A 301 9.47 0.29 -28.01
N ASP A 302 8.35 0.90 -28.35
CA ASP A 302 8.33 2.24 -28.96
C ASP A 302 8.42 3.38 -27.94
N SER A 303 7.97 3.14 -26.70
CA SER A 303 8.09 4.06 -25.57
C SER A 303 8.60 3.36 -24.31
N PRO A 304 9.42 4.03 -23.47
CA PRO A 304 9.65 3.62 -22.08
C PRO A 304 8.36 3.32 -21.31
N ASN A 305 7.35 4.17 -21.51
CA ASN A 305 6.05 4.06 -20.84
C ASN A 305 5.30 2.77 -21.20
N ASP A 306 5.59 2.12 -22.33
CA ASP A 306 4.98 0.85 -22.72
C ASP A 306 5.74 -0.37 -22.13
N ARG A 307 6.91 -0.14 -21.52
CA ARG A 307 7.79 -1.14 -20.88
C ARG A 307 7.94 -0.91 -19.39
N LEU A 308 6.80 -0.74 -18.72
CA LEU A 308 6.67 -0.58 -17.27
C LEU A 308 7.39 -1.67 -16.45
N ASP A 309 7.48 -2.89 -16.99
CA ASP A 309 8.24 -3.99 -16.38
C ASP A 309 9.73 -3.66 -16.22
N ILE A 310 10.29 -2.85 -17.12
CA ILE A 310 11.67 -2.34 -17.08
C ILE A 310 11.76 -1.08 -16.24
N GLU A 311 10.82 -0.13 -16.38
CA GLU A 311 10.82 1.11 -15.58
C GLU A 311 10.84 0.80 -14.07
N CYS A 312 9.98 -0.11 -13.61
CA CYS A 312 9.96 -0.55 -12.22
C CYS A 312 11.27 -1.23 -11.78
N ARG A 313 11.94 -1.98 -12.68
CA ARG A 313 13.23 -2.64 -12.38
C ARG A 313 14.38 -1.64 -12.33
N VAL A 314 14.47 -0.71 -13.29
CA VAL A 314 15.53 0.30 -13.30
C VAL A 314 15.37 1.24 -12.12
N PHE A 315 14.16 1.71 -11.80
CA PHE A 315 13.91 2.47 -10.56
C PHE A 315 14.30 1.66 -9.31
N LYS A 316 14.06 0.34 -9.32
CA LYS A 316 14.46 -0.53 -8.21
C LYS A 316 15.98 -0.70 -8.09
N MET A 317 16.72 -0.73 -9.20
CA MET A 317 18.18 -0.73 -9.23
C MET A 317 18.79 0.63 -8.83
N LYS A 318 18.16 1.74 -9.22
CA LYS A 318 18.54 3.11 -8.84
C LYS A 318 18.07 3.49 -7.41
N THR A 319 17.59 2.56 -6.60
CA THR A 319 17.18 2.83 -5.21
C THR A 319 18.42 2.92 -4.29
N PRO A 320 18.74 4.07 -3.66
CA PRO A 320 19.92 4.20 -2.82
C PRO A 320 20.04 3.14 -1.71
N SER A 321 21.26 2.64 -1.51
CA SER A 321 21.69 2.09 -0.23
C SER A 321 21.80 3.21 0.81
N ALA A 322 21.95 2.85 2.09
CA ALA A 322 22.11 3.87 3.13
C ALA A 322 23.46 4.58 3.04
N GLN A 323 24.54 3.83 2.79
CA GLN A 323 25.88 4.38 2.58
C GLN A 323 25.89 5.41 1.46
N GLU A 324 25.18 5.16 0.36
CA GLU A 324 25.04 6.10 -0.76
C GLU A 324 24.19 7.34 -0.45
N VAL A 325 23.48 7.38 0.68
CA VAL A 325 22.85 8.60 1.20
C VAL A 325 23.81 9.31 2.15
N ASP A 326 24.48 8.54 3.01
CA ASP A 326 25.49 9.00 3.95
C ASP A 326 26.67 9.69 3.18
N GLU A 327 27.04 9.19 2.00
CA GLU A 327 28.01 9.78 1.03
C GLU A 327 27.53 11.08 0.36
N ILE A 328 26.22 11.36 0.34
CA ILE A 328 25.61 12.48 -0.37
C ILE A 328 25.16 13.60 0.58
N ILE A 329 24.94 13.27 1.86
CA ILE A 329 24.54 14.17 2.94
C ILE A 329 25.36 13.81 4.18
N SER A 330 26.47 14.52 4.41
CA SER A 330 27.21 14.44 5.67
C SER A 330 26.73 15.53 6.65
N ALA A 331 26.71 15.19 7.93
CA ALA A 331 26.46 16.10 9.05
C ALA A 331 27.68 16.24 9.99
N GLU A 332 28.84 15.73 9.56
CA GLU A 332 30.07 15.66 10.36
C GLU A 332 31.08 16.76 9.97
N LEU A 333 32.04 17.03 10.86
CA LEU A 333 33.18 17.88 10.52
C LEU A 333 34.18 17.09 9.68
N LEU A 334 34.53 17.65 8.52
CA LEU A 334 35.60 17.13 7.65
C LEU A 334 36.96 17.16 8.36
N ASN A 335 37.94 16.44 7.84
CA ASN A 335 39.31 16.58 8.30
C ASN A 335 39.90 17.92 7.83
N LYS A 336 40.37 18.71 8.80
CA LYS A 336 40.96 20.04 8.57
C LYS A 336 42.25 20.00 7.74
N GLU A 337 42.97 18.88 7.76
CA GLU A 337 44.24 18.71 7.04
C GLU A 337 44.05 18.25 5.59
N GLU A 338 42.93 17.57 5.28
CA GLU A 338 42.64 17.05 3.94
C GLU A 338 41.87 18.05 3.07
N ASP A 339 40.86 18.75 3.63
CA ASP A 339 40.22 19.90 2.97
C ASP A 339 40.06 21.09 3.93
N PRO A 340 41.09 21.93 4.07
CA PRO A 340 41.02 23.14 4.87
C PRO A 340 39.96 24.13 4.39
N TYR A 341 39.57 24.11 3.11
CA TYR A 341 38.63 25.09 2.55
C TYR A 341 37.19 24.70 2.88
N ALA A 342 36.78 23.46 2.62
CA ALA A 342 35.48 22.95 3.04
C ALA A 342 35.36 22.91 4.58
N TYR A 343 36.42 22.55 5.31
CA TYR A 343 36.44 22.64 6.78
C TYR A 343 36.14 24.05 7.28
N ASN A 344 36.81 25.07 6.72
CA ASN A 344 36.57 26.46 7.09
C ASN A 344 35.15 26.93 6.68
N LEU A 345 34.61 26.48 5.55
CA LEU A 345 33.23 26.81 5.16
C LEU A 345 32.19 26.16 6.09
N VAL A 346 32.36 24.89 6.45
CA VAL A 346 31.48 24.18 7.38
C VAL A 346 31.55 24.80 8.77
N THR A 347 32.75 25.01 9.32
CA THR A 347 32.91 25.61 10.66
C THR A 347 32.41 27.06 10.75
N LYS A 348 32.56 27.86 9.69
CA LYS A 348 32.15 29.27 9.65
C LYS A 348 30.66 29.50 9.33
N HIS A 349 30.01 28.60 8.59
CA HIS A 349 28.66 28.82 8.06
C HIS A 349 27.63 27.72 8.36
N MET A 350 28.08 26.53 8.77
CA MET A 350 27.19 25.39 9.08
C MET A 350 27.05 25.08 10.58
N ILE A 351 27.98 25.55 11.42
CA ILE A 351 27.86 25.50 12.89
C ILE A 351 26.78 26.49 13.39
N HIS A 352 25.93 26.05 14.32
CA HIS A 352 25.05 26.96 15.06
C HIS A 352 25.86 27.72 16.12
N GLY A 353 25.74 29.05 16.14
CA GLY A 353 26.43 29.88 17.13
C GLY A 353 26.01 29.54 18.57
N PRO A 354 26.88 29.80 19.57
CA PRO A 354 26.61 29.44 20.96
C PRO A 354 25.31 30.08 21.45
N CYS A 355 24.48 29.27 22.09
CA CYS A 355 23.25 29.67 22.78
C CYS A 355 23.06 28.74 23.99
N GLY A 356 21.86 28.70 24.58
CA GLY A 356 21.66 28.00 25.87
C GLY A 356 22.48 28.66 26.97
N LEU A 357 23.01 27.84 27.90
CA LEU A 357 23.89 28.29 28.98
C LEU A 357 25.20 28.93 28.48
N ILE A 358 25.65 28.60 27.26
CA ILE A 358 26.94 29.06 26.71
C ILE A 358 26.86 30.51 26.23
N ASN A 359 25.69 30.95 25.75
CA ASN A 359 25.38 32.38 25.59
C ASN A 359 23.86 32.63 25.73
N PRO A 360 23.38 32.94 26.95
CA PRO A 360 21.96 33.21 27.18
C PRO A 360 21.44 34.47 26.47
N LYS A 361 22.33 35.36 25.99
CA LYS A 361 22.00 36.61 25.31
C LYS A 361 21.94 36.49 23.79
N SER A 362 22.16 35.31 23.22
CA SER A 362 22.08 35.10 21.77
C SER A 362 20.65 35.39 21.25
N PRO A 363 20.44 36.12 20.14
CA PRO A 363 19.10 36.55 19.68
C PRO A 363 18.08 35.45 19.31
N CYS A 364 18.45 34.18 19.44
CA CYS A 364 17.56 33.03 19.34
C CYS A 364 16.99 32.56 20.70
N MET A 365 17.44 33.15 21.81
CA MET A 365 17.11 32.78 23.19
C MET A 365 15.96 33.60 23.75
N GLU A 366 14.99 32.92 24.37
CA GLU A 366 13.80 33.50 24.96
C GLU A 366 13.28 32.51 26.00
N ASN A 367 12.99 32.97 27.23
CA ASN A 367 12.82 32.13 28.43
C ASN A 367 13.94 31.06 28.64
N ASN A 368 15.21 31.45 28.43
CA ASN A 368 16.39 30.58 28.52
C ASN A 368 16.39 29.34 27.60
N VAL A 369 15.54 29.32 26.57
CA VAL A 369 15.49 28.25 25.54
C VAL A 369 15.64 28.88 24.15
N CYS A 370 16.25 28.16 23.20
CA CYS A 370 16.34 28.60 21.81
C CYS A 370 14.97 28.49 21.12
N THR A 371 14.14 29.54 21.15
CA THR A 371 12.74 29.50 20.68
C THR A 371 12.61 29.40 19.17
N LYS A 372 13.64 29.82 18.43
CA LYS A 372 13.78 29.52 17.00
C LYS A 372 13.96 28.02 16.70
N LYS A 373 14.22 27.18 17.72
CA LYS A 373 14.63 25.76 17.63
C LYS A 373 15.73 25.52 16.58
N TYR A 374 16.61 26.50 16.39
CA TYR A 374 17.19 26.76 15.07
C TYR A 374 18.21 25.70 14.61
N PRO A 375 18.20 25.18 13.34
CA PRO A 375 18.03 25.82 11.99
C PRO A 375 16.78 25.36 11.14
N ARG A 376 16.53 25.46 9.78
CA ARG A 376 16.98 26.26 8.57
C ARG A 376 15.91 26.26 7.37
N PRO A 377 15.18 27.37 7.03
CA PRO A 377 14.20 27.47 5.85
C PRO A 377 14.37 28.50 4.65
N TYR A 378 13.63 29.65 4.53
CA TYR A 378 13.62 30.71 3.42
C TYR A 378 13.95 32.20 3.73
N ASN A 379 14.67 32.89 2.83
CA ASN A 379 14.55 34.31 2.42
C ASN A 379 15.50 34.54 1.21
N ASP A 380 16.23 35.66 1.11
CA ASP A 380 17.52 35.74 0.37
C ASP A 380 18.52 34.66 0.84
N ASN A 381 18.27 34.16 2.04
CA ASN A 381 18.81 33.00 2.73
C ASN A 381 17.65 32.07 3.10
N THR A 382 17.36 31.92 4.41
CA THR A 382 16.71 30.72 4.97
C THR A 382 16.10 31.00 6.39
N SER A 383 14.77 31.25 6.55
CA SER A 383 13.89 31.51 7.75
C SER A 383 12.40 31.02 7.55
N ILE A 384 11.54 30.88 8.58
CA ILE A 384 10.29 30.02 8.53
C ILE A 384 8.95 30.72 8.19
N ASP A 385 7.93 29.96 7.74
CA ASP A 385 6.50 30.28 7.86
C ASP A 385 5.88 29.73 9.18
N ASN A 386 4.67 30.19 9.54
CA ASN A 386 3.99 29.81 10.78
C ASN A 386 3.40 28.39 10.77
N SER A 387 3.27 27.76 9.59
CA SER A 387 2.79 26.38 9.43
C SER A 387 3.92 25.34 9.55
N GLY A 388 5.18 25.79 9.50
CA GLY A 388 6.38 24.97 9.52
C GLY A 388 6.84 24.51 8.13
N TYR A 389 6.37 25.12 7.04
CA TYR A 389 6.79 24.79 5.69
C TYR A 389 8.14 25.42 5.33
N VAL A 390 8.89 24.65 4.55
CA VAL A 390 10.17 25.06 3.98
C VAL A 390 9.91 25.72 2.63
N LEU A 391 9.52 26.98 2.75
CA LEU A 391 9.87 27.99 1.77
C LEU A 391 11.42 27.89 1.50
N TYR A 392 11.91 28.26 0.31
CA TYR A 392 13.33 28.07 -0.09
C TYR A 392 13.97 29.29 -0.78
N ASN A 393 15.29 29.47 -0.59
CA ASN A 393 16.10 30.51 -1.26
C ASN A 393 15.95 30.46 -2.79
N ARG A 394 15.42 31.54 -3.39
CA ARG A 394 15.26 31.71 -4.84
C ARG A 394 15.55 33.16 -5.20
N ARG A 395 16.83 33.48 -5.44
CA ARG A 395 17.27 34.83 -5.80
C ARG A 395 16.84 35.17 -7.24
N ARG A 396 16.41 36.41 -7.47
CA ARG A 396 16.22 36.94 -8.83
C ARG A 396 17.57 37.01 -9.56
N ASN A 397 17.59 36.58 -10.81
CA ASN A 397 18.72 36.74 -11.72
C ASN A 397 18.18 36.78 -13.15
N ASP A 398 18.03 37.96 -13.72
CA ASP A 398 17.38 38.18 -15.03
C ASP A 398 18.16 37.58 -16.21
N ASN A 399 19.42 37.13 -15.99
CA ASN A 399 20.22 36.40 -16.97
C ASN A 399 20.12 34.86 -16.84
N ALA A 400 19.41 34.34 -15.83
CA ALA A 400 19.29 32.90 -15.58
C ALA A 400 17.85 32.41 -15.86
N PHE A 401 17.65 31.91 -17.07
CA PHE A 401 16.37 31.36 -17.53
C PHE A 401 16.55 30.03 -18.27
N ALA A 402 15.49 29.24 -18.30
CA ALA A 402 15.32 28.10 -19.19
C ALA A 402 14.16 28.38 -20.15
N VAL A 403 14.23 27.85 -21.38
CA VAL A 403 13.10 27.87 -22.32
C VAL A 403 12.45 26.48 -22.33
N LYS A 404 11.14 26.42 -22.12
CA LYS A 404 10.34 25.19 -22.21
C LYS A 404 9.03 25.48 -22.92
N ASP A 405 8.71 24.70 -23.95
CA ASP A 405 7.45 24.79 -24.71
C ASP A 405 7.13 26.22 -25.22
N GLY A 406 8.18 26.99 -25.54
CA GLY A 406 8.11 28.39 -25.97
C GLY A 406 8.08 29.42 -24.82
N ALA A 407 7.83 29.00 -23.58
CA ALA A 407 7.84 29.88 -22.41
C ALA A 407 9.25 30.05 -21.82
N ILE A 408 9.54 31.25 -21.31
CA ILE A 408 10.75 31.58 -20.55
C ILE A 408 10.45 31.36 -19.06
N LEU A 409 11.25 30.54 -18.38
CA LEU A 409 11.11 30.16 -16.99
C LEU A 409 12.35 30.59 -16.20
N ASP A 410 12.16 31.29 -15.08
CA ASP A 410 13.24 31.81 -14.23
C ASP A 410 13.43 30.99 -12.93
N ASN A 411 14.25 31.50 -12.01
CA ASN A 411 14.51 30.89 -10.70
C ASN A 411 13.26 30.67 -9.83
N THR A 412 12.11 31.30 -10.10
CA THR A 412 10.86 31.05 -9.36
C THR A 412 10.28 29.66 -9.65
N PHE A 413 10.54 29.12 -10.84
CA PHE A 413 10.10 27.79 -11.28
C PHE A 413 11.03 26.65 -10.82
N VAL A 414 12.15 26.96 -10.15
CA VAL A 414 13.15 25.96 -9.74
C VAL A 414 12.68 25.17 -8.51
N VAL A 415 12.59 23.85 -8.72
CA VAL A 415 12.29 22.84 -7.69
C VAL A 415 13.52 22.62 -6.78
N PRO A 416 13.37 22.54 -5.45
CA PRO A 416 14.48 22.24 -4.53
C PRO A 416 15.13 20.87 -4.81
N HIS A 417 16.44 20.85 -5.00
CA HIS A 417 17.19 19.65 -5.43
C HIS A 417 18.58 19.59 -4.78
N ASN A 418 19.21 18.41 -4.83
CA ASN A 418 20.62 18.20 -4.45
C ASN A 418 21.40 17.81 -5.72
N ILE A 419 22.50 18.50 -6.01
CA ILE A 419 23.28 18.33 -7.25
C ILE A 419 23.91 16.93 -7.35
N THR A 420 24.34 16.33 -6.25
CA THR A 420 24.93 14.98 -6.24
C THR A 420 23.87 13.91 -6.49
N LEU A 421 22.67 14.04 -5.91
CA LEU A 421 21.52 13.21 -6.26
C LEU A 421 21.16 13.37 -7.75
N LEU A 422 21.10 14.62 -8.25
CA LEU A 422 20.74 14.91 -9.63
C LEU A 422 21.74 14.33 -10.64
N LYS A 423 23.05 14.43 -10.36
CA LYS A 423 24.11 13.81 -11.17
C LYS A 423 24.10 12.27 -11.10
N LYS A 424 23.81 11.70 -9.93
CA LYS A 424 23.82 10.23 -9.73
C LYS A 424 22.61 9.54 -10.35
N TYR A 425 21.46 10.20 -10.34
CA TYR A 425 20.19 9.60 -10.72
C TYR A 425 19.56 10.21 -11.97
N GLU A 426 20.07 11.30 -12.53
CA GLU A 426 19.60 11.90 -13.79
C GLU A 426 18.07 12.06 -13.86
N ALA A 427 17.43 12.43 -12.75
CA ALA A 427 15.99 12.30 -12.55
C ALA A 427 15.35 13.57 -11.98
N HIS A 428 14.02 13.67 -12.09
CA HIS A 428 13.28 14.72 -11.37
C HIS A 428 13.24 14.37 -9.86
N ILE A 429 14.01 15.12 -9.08
CA ILE A 429 14.22 14.91 -7.65
C ILE A 429 13.80 16.19 -6.92
N ASN A 430 12.94 16.03 -5.92
CA ASN A 430 12.48 17.10 -5.05
C ASN A 430 12.94 16.81 -3.60
N VAL A 431 13.68 17.75 -3.01
CA VAL A 431 14.34 17.63 -1.71
C VAL A 431 13.77 18.68 -0.75
N GLU A 432 12.94 18.23 0.19
CA GLU A 432 12.30 19.06 1.21
C GLU A 432 13.02 18.89 2.56
N TRP A 433 13.17 19.97 3.34
CA TRP A 433 13.61 19.92 4.75
C TRP A 433 12.36 19.77 5.65
N CYS A 434 12.48 19.08 6.78
CA CYS A 434 11.33 18.42 7.41
C CYS A 434 11.36 18.34 8.95
N ASN A 435 12.13 19.19 9.63
CA ASN A 435 12.32 19.14 11.09
C ASN A 435 11.11 19.68 11.91
N ARG A 436 9.92 19.14 11.67
CA ARG A 436 8.68 19.37 12.43
C ARG A 436 7.87 18.07 12.47
N THR A 437 7.13 17.84 13.55
CA THR A 437 6.25 16.65 13.69
C THR A 437 5.11 16.59 12.65
N SER A 438 4.78 17.71 12.01
CA SER A 438 3.91 17.77 10.82
C SER A 438 4.52 17.03 9.62
N ALA A 439 5.84 16.97 9.47
CA ALA A 439 6.51 16.22 8.40
C ALA A 439 6.31 14.70 8.53
N VAL A 440 6.09 14.16 9.73
CA VAL A 440 5.70 12.75 9.88
C VAL A 440 4.32 12.52 9.26
N LYS A 441 3.34 13.42 9.48
CA LYS A 441 2.06 13.37 8.76
C LYS A 441 2.25 13.55 7.25
N TYR A 442 3.23 14.34 6.82
CA TYR A 442 3.57 14.56 5.42
C TYR A 442 4.18 13.32 4.75
N LEU A 443 5.05 12.59 5.43
CA LEU A 443 5.54 11.28 5.01
C LEU A 443 4.37 10.30 4.79
N PHE A 444 3.40 10.26 5.70
CA PHE A 444 2.20 9.45 5.52
C PHE A 444 1.30 9.94 4.37
N LYS A 445 1.13 11.25 4.17
CA LYS A 445 0.45 11.82 2.99
C LYS A 445 1.05 11.31 1.67
N TYR A 446 2.36 11.07 1.59
CA TYR A 446 2.99 10.53 0.38
C TYR A 446 2.89 9.00 0.29
N ILE A 447 2.96 8.28 1.41
CA ILE A 447 2.68 6.83 1.48
C ILE A 447 1.22 6.51 1.11
N THR A 448 0.27 7.41 1.39
CA THR A 448 -1.17 7.27 1.09
C THR A 448 -1.65 8.17 -0.05
N LYS A 449 -0.77 8.56 -0.99
CA LYS A 449 -1.10 9.54 -2.06
C LYS A 449 -1.93 8.93 -3.20
N GLY A 450 -3.17 8.56 -2.91
CA GLY A 450 -4.22 8.27 -3.90
C GLY A 450 -5.19 9.44 -4.06
N VAL A 451 -6.23 9.26 -4.89
CA VAL A 451 -7.40 10.17 -4.86
C VAL A 451 -8.21 9.94 -3.60
N ASN A 452 -8.46 11.00 -2.83
CA ASN A 452 -9.25 10.93 -1.60
C ASN A 452 -10.68 10.43 -1.90
N ARG A 453 -11.05 9.29 -1.32
CA ARG A 453 -12.43 8.77 -1.33
C ARG A 453 -12.97 8.76 0.10
N ALA A 454 -14.01 9.56 0.35
CA ALA A 454 -14.87 9.40 1.51
C ALA A 454 -16.15 8.66 1.08
N THR A 455 -16.42 7.49 1.64
CA THR A 455 -17.70 6.79 1.45
C THR A 455 -18.66 7.25 2.53
N VAL A 456 -19.62 8.12 2.18
CA VAL A 456 -20.68 8.54 3.10
C VAL A 456 -21.85 7.58 2.95
N VAL A 457 -22.13 6.78 3.99
CA VAL A 457 -23.29 5.89 4.04
C VAL A 457 -24.36 6.54 4.92
N ILE A 458 -25.50 6.89 4.33
CA ILE A 458 -26.67 7.39 5.07
C ILE A 458 -27.56 6.19 5.41
N GLU A 459 -27.28 5.55 6.56
CA GLU A 459 -28.13 4.48 7.07
C GLU A 459 -29.39 5.08 7.70
N LYS A 460 -30.59 4.59 7.32
CA LYS A 460 -31.81 4.86 8.09
C LYS A 460 -31.67 4.19 9.45
N GLY A 461 -31.80 4.96 10.53
CA GLY A 461 -31.66 4.46 11.90
C GLY A 461 -32.61 3.29 12.19
N ASN A 462 -32.03 2.12 12.45
CA ASN A 462 -32.62 0.90 13.00
C ASN A 462 -34.14 0.73 12.85
N THR A 463 -34.61 0.42 11.63
CA THR A 463 -35.82 -0.40 11.51
C THR A 463 -35.49 -1.79 12.05
N ALA A 464 -35.90 -2.07 13.29
CA ALA A 464 -35.77 -3.40 13.86
C ALA A 464 -36.51 -4.41 12.97
N THR A 465 -35.84 -5.51 12.60
CA THR A 465 -36.51 -6.66 12.01
C THR A 465 -37.48 -7.23 13.04
N THR A 466 -38.78 -7.06 12.80
CA THR A 466 -39.85 -7.50 13.70
C THR A 466 -40.02 -9.01 13.62
N SER A 467 -39.32 -9.72 14.50
CA SER A 467 -39.60 -11.11 14.86
C SER A 467 -39.98 -11.15 16.35
N ASP A 468 -41.28 -11.27 16.61
CA ASP A 468 -41.98 -11.54 17.88
C ASP A 468 -41.59 -10.81 19.19
N PRO A 469 -42.48 -9.97 19.75
CA PRO A 469 -42.27 -9.32 21.04
C PRO A 469 -42.83 -10.14 22.22
N MET A 470 -42.09 -11.12 22.73
CA MET A 470 -42.40 -11.77 24.02
C MET A 470 -41.17 -11.98 24.93
N ALA A 471 -41.37 -11.63 26.21
CA ALA A 471 -40.57 -12.04 27.38
C ALA A 471 -39.03 -11.88 27.35
N SER A 472 -38.53 -10.66 27.62
CA SER A 472 -37.78 -10.39 28.87
C SER A 472 -37.17 -8.98 28.91
N GLY A 473 -37.13 -8.38 30.12
CA GLY A 473 -36.60 -7.04 30.34
C GLY A 473 -35.07 -6.99 30.38
N LYS A 474 -34.40 -7.13 29.24
CA LYS A 474 -32.97 -6.80 29.09
C LYS A 474 -32.79 -5.44 28.42
N SER A 475 -31.79 -4.69 28.88
CA SER A 475 -31.36 -3.43 28.26
C SER A 475 -31.05 -3.63 26.79
N LYS A 476 -31.58 -2.76 25.91
CA LYS A 476 -31.21 -2.73 24.49
C LYS A 476 -29.75 -2.28 24.39
N GLU A 477 -28.82 -3.24 24.27
CA GLU A 477 -27.45 -2.94 23.90
C GLU A 477 -27.44 -2.22 22.55
N ILE A 478 -26.73 -1.10 22.48
CA ILE A 478 -26.42 -0.46 21.22
C ILE A 478 -25.36 -1.33 20.56
N VAL A 479 -25.79 -2.28 19.72
CA VAL A 479 -24.90 -3.11 18.90
C VAL A 479 -24.20 -2.21 17.90
N ILE A 480 -23.04 -1.67 18.30
CA ILE A 480 -22.14 -0.91 17.43
C ILE A 480 -21.74 -1.85 16.29
N ARG A 481 -22.23 -1.56 15.09
CA ARG A 481 -22.05 -2.40 13.91
C ARG A 481 -20.54 -2.57 13.65
N GLN A 482 -20.05 -3.81 13.78
CA GLN A 482 -18.62 -4.05 13.86
C GLN A 482 -17.93 -3.69 12.53
N ARG A 483 -16.93 -2.80 12.60
CA ARG A 483 -16.28 -2.22 11.42
C ARG A 483 -15.58 -3.31 10.60
N ASN A 484 -15.98 -3.43 9.33
CA ASN A 484 -15.42 -4.41 8.40
C ASN A 484 -14.18 -3.85 7.69
N GLU A 485 -13.00 -4.10 8.24
CA GLU A 485 -11.70 -3.66 7.68
C GLU A 485 -11.44 -4.24 6.29
N ILE A 486 -12.01 -5.40 5.96
CA ILE A 486 -11.85 -6.06 4.66
C ILE A 486 -12.64 -5.30 3.59
N GLN A 487 -13.90 -4.97 3.86
CA GLN A 487 -14.74 -4.17 2.96
C GLN A 487 -14.23 -2.73 2.86
N ASP A 488 -13.89 -2.10 3.98
CA ASP A 488 -13.28 -0.77 4.02
C ASP A 488 -12.01 -0.70 3.16
N TYR A 489 -11.16 -1.73 3.19
CA TYR A 489 -9.98 -1.80 2.34
C TYR A 489 -10.35 -1.90 0.86
N VAL A 490 -11.24 -2.82 0.48
CA VAL A 490 -11.71 -2.97 -0.91
C VAL A 490 -12.29 -1.65 -1.44
N ASP A 491 -13.04 -0.92 -0.62
CA ASP A 491 -13.62 0.36 -0.99
C ASP A 491 -12.60 1.51 -1.03
N ALA A 492 -11.69 1.60 -0.06
CA ALA A 492 -10.66 2.64 -0.03
C ALA A 492 -9.49 2.38 -1.01
N CYS A 493 -9.35 1.16 -1.55
CA CYS A 493 -8.23 0.80 -2.40
C CYS A 493 -8.25 1.58 -3.73
N TYR A 494 -7.08 2.16 -4.03
CA TYR A 494 -6.75 2.75 -5.30
C TYR A 494 -5.47 2.07 -5.79
N LEU A 495 -5.42 1.75 -7.08
CA LEU A 495 -4.31 1.02 -7.69
C LEU A 495 -3.94 1.64 -9.04
N SER A 496 -2.63 1.75 -9.28
CA SER A 496 -2.05 2.15 -10.58
C SER A 496 -1.29 0.98 -11.22
N ALA A 497 -1.08 1.00 -12.53
CA ALA A 497 -0.29 -0.02 -13.23
C ALA A 497 1.13 -0.15 -12.64
N CYS A 498 1.81 0.97 -12.38
CA CYS A 498 3.17 1.00 -11.83
C CYS A 498 3.26 0.32 -10.46
N GLU A 499 2.31 0.62 -9.58
CA GLU A 499 2.22 -0.03 -8.27
C GLU A 499 1.89 -1.52 -8.41
N SER A 500 1.00 -1.89 -9.32
CA SER A 500 0.63 -3.29 -9.60
C SER A 500 1.85 -4.11 -10.01
N MET A 501 2.68 -3.55 -10.90
CA MET A 501 3.93 -4.16 -11.37
C MET A 501 4.94 -4.30 -10.21
N TRP A 502 5.18 -3.21 -9.48
CA TRP A 502 6.09 -3.15 -8.32
C TRP A 502 5.73 -4.19 -7.24
N ARG A 503 4.42 -4.27 -6.89
CA ARG A 503 3.90 -5.22 -5.90
C ARG A 503 3.88 -6.66 -6.42
N THR A 504 3.65 -6.89 -7.72
CA THR A 504 3.74 -8.22 -8.35
C THR A 504 5.15 -8.78 -8.27
N PHE A 505 6.17 -7.97 -8.57
CA PHE A 505 7.58 -8.34 -8.34
C PHE A 505 7.97 -8.44 -6.85
N ALA A 506 7.05 -8.16 -5.91
CA ALA A 506 7.26 -8.10 -4.46
C ALA A 506 8.39 -7.14 -4.03
N PHE A 507 8.60 -6.06 -4.79
CA PHE A 507 9.52 -5.02 -4.38
C PHE A 507 8.97 -4.30 -3.12
N HIS A 508 9.82 -4.14 -2.10
CA HIS A 508 9.42 -3.47 -0.87
C HIS A 508 8.98 -2.02 -1.15
N ILE A 509 7.70 -1.72 -0.89
CA ILE A 509 7.12 -0.36 -0.94
C ILE A 509 7.69 0.52 0.19
N TYR A 510 7.93 -0.09 1.36
CA TYR A 510 8.44 0.57 2.56
C TYR A 510 9.72 -0.13 3.04
N LYS A 511 10.76 0.64 3.35
CA LYS A 511 12.03 0.22 3.96
C LYS A 511 12.38 1.20 5.09
N ARG A 512 13.06 0.73 6.13
CA ARG A 512 13.57 1.55 7.25
C ARG A 512 14.98 1.15 7.66
N LYS A 513 15.73 2.08 8.24
CA LYS A 513 17.00 1.91 8.97
C LYS A 513 16.91 2.83 10.20
N PRO A 514 17.21 2.36 11.43
CA PRO A 514 17.47 0.97 11.82
C PRO A 514 16.22 0.08 11.72
N SER A 515 16.38 -1.19 12.07
CA SER A 515 15.24 -2.09 12.32
C SER A 515 14.48 -1.66 13.57
N ILE A 516 13.22 -2.09 13.69
CA ILE A 516 12.36 -1.77 14.84
C ILE A 516 11.61 -3.02 15.24
N GLU A 517 11.63 -3.32 16.53
CA GLU A 517 10.99 -4.49 17.12
C GLU A 517 9.68 -4.13 17.83
N LYS A 518 8.63 -4.94 17.63
CA LYS A 518 7.34 -4.75 18.29
C LYS A 518 7.33 -5.51 19.61
N LEU A 519 7.79 -4.83 20.65
CA LEU A 519 7.62 -5.30 22.01
C LEU A 519 6.13 -5.28 22.39
N ILE A 520 5.62 -6.40 22.88
CA ILE A 520 4.24 -6.56 23.36
C ILE A 520 4.31 -6.78 24.87
N ILE A 521 3.50 -6.02 25.61
CA ILE A 521 3.30 -6.17 27.05
C ILE A 521 1.93 -6.81 27.28
N HIS A 522 1.84 -7.66 28.29
CA HIS A 522 0.61 -8.29 28.74
C HIS A 522 0.61 -8.41 30.26
N LEU A 523 -0.59 -8.52 30.84
CA LEU A 523 -0.74 -8.86 32.25
C LEU A 523 -0.29 -10.30 32.53
N GLU A 524 -0.04 -10.60 33.79
CA GLU A 524 0.26 -11.96 34.26
C GLU A 524 -0.83 -12.95 33.80
N GLY A 525 -0.42 -14.14 33.36
CA GLY A 525 -1.30 -15.14 32.74
C GLY A 525 -1.80 -14.81 31.32
N LYS A 526 -1.93 -13.54 30.90
CA LYS A 526 -2.63 -13.13 29.66
C LYS A 526 -1.74 -13.07 28.40
N HIS A 527 -0.84 -14.05 28.21
CA HIS A 527 0.21 -14.04 27.19
C HIS A 527 -0.20 -14.67 25.84
N ASN A 528 -1.35 -14.28 25.28
CA ASN A 528 -2.04 -14.98 24.19
C ASN A 528 -1.22 -15.28 22.90
N ILE A 529 -0.09 -14.60 22.64
CA ILE A 529 0.69 -14.74 21.39
C ILE A 529 2.22 -14.71 21.61
N THR A 530 2.74 -14.05 22.65
CA THR A 530 4.17 -13.69 22.72
C THR A 530 4.69 -13.61 24.15
N ILE A 531 5.74 -14.38 24.45
CA ILE A 531 6.39 -14.46 25.77
C ILE A 531 7.68 -13.63 25.91
N MET A 532 7.94 -12.71 24.96
CA MET A 532 9.13 -11.83 24.97
C MET A 532 9.24 -10.95 26.23
N PHE A 533 8.11 -10.64 26.87
CA PHE A 533 8.04 -9.79 28.05
C PHE A 533 8.35 -10.56 29.35
N THR A 534 7.80 -11.78 29.51
CA THR A 534 8.16 -12.66 30.62
C THR A 534 9.60 -13.15 30.51
N GLU A 535 10.08 -13.45 29.30
CA GLU A 535 11.48 -13.82 29.07
C GLU A 535 12.45 -12.63 29.19
N TRP A 536 11.98 -11.38 29.07
CA TRP A 536 12.77 -10.21 29.49
C TRP A 536 12.97 -10.20 31.01
N MET A 537 11.94 -10.52 31.80
CA MET A 537 12.11 -10.64 33.27
C MET A 537 13.06 -11.78 33.64
N VAL A 538 13.05 -12.89 32.90
CA VAL A 538 14.03 -13.98 33.04
C VAL A 538 15.43 -13.52 32.64
N LEU A 539 15.59 -12.74 31.57
CA LEU A 539 16.86 -12.12 31.20
C LEU A 539 17.39 -11.21 32.33
N CYS A 540 16.54 -10.39 32.96
CA CYS A 540 16.90 -9.54 34.09
C CYS A 540 17.28 -10.32 35.38
N ARG A 541 16.92 -11.62 35.49
CA ARG A 541 17.44 -12.50 36.56
C ARG A 541 18.88 -12.97 36.28
N ARG A 542 19.25 -13.15 35.01
CA ARG A 542 20.53 -13.77 34.58
C ARG A 542 21.57 -12.81 33.99
N SER A 543 21.20 -11.56 33.70
CA SER A 543 22.09 -10.52 33.18
C SER A 543 21.91 -9.23 33.97
N GLU A 544 22.96 -8.79 34.67
CA GLU A 544 22.95 -7.55 35.43
C GLU A 544 22.83 -6.33 34.51
N PHE A 545 23.48 -6.39 33.35
CA PHE A 545 23.38 -5.37 32.30
C PHE A 545 21.95 -5.21 31.79
N ALA A 546 21.21 -6.32 31.59
CA ALA A 546 19.80 -6.25 31.20
C ALA A 546 18.88 -5.59 32.26
N ARG A 547 19.33 -5.43 33.52
CA ARG A 547 18.59 -4.69 34.55
C ARG A 547 18.71 -3.17 34.42
N THR A 548 19.78 -2.66 33.82
CA THR A 548 20.00 -1.19 33.69
C THR A 548 19.21 -0.58 32.53
N LEU A 549 18.83 -1.42 31.56
CA LEU A 549 18.09 -1.09 30.35
C LEU A 549 16.58 -1.02 30.60
N THR A 550 15.89 -0.13 29.87
CA THR A 550 14.43 -0.21 29.71
C THR A 550 14.05 -1.37 28.79
N TYR A 551 12.83 -1.90 28.87
CA TYR A 551 12.36 -2.94 27.95
C TYR A 551 12.54 -2.52 26.47
N VAL A 552 12.27 -1.25 26.17
CA VAL A 552 12.51 -0.61 24.85
C VAL A 552 13.93 -0.76 24.32
N GLN A 553 14.93 -0.77 25.19
CA GLN A 553 16.35 -0.85 24.82
C GLN A 553 16.84 -2.30 24.70
N ILE A 554 16.08 -3.31 25.14
CA ILE A 554 16.48 -4.72 25.02
C ILE A 554 16.77 -5.12 23.57
N PRO A 555 15.97 -4.75 22.55
CA PRO A 555 16.31 -5.00 21.15
C PRO A 555 17.63 -4.36 20.66
N GLU A 556 18.14 -3.32 21.32
CA GLU A 556 19.39 -2.66 20.92
C GLU A 556 20.61 -3.51 21.27
N TYR A 557 20.56 -4.20 22.43
CA TYR A 557 21.66 -4.99 22.96
C TYR A 557 21.44 -6.51 22.91
N PHE A 558 20.20 -6.96 22.67
CA PHE A 558 19.80 -8.36 22.59
C PHE A 558 18.99 -8.64 21.32
N VAL A 559 18.97 -9.92 20.94
CA VAL A 559 18.23 -10.48 19.81
C VAL A 559 17.26 -11.53 20.34
N TRP A 560 16.02 -11.49 19.86
CA TRP A 560 15.02 -12.52 20.15
C TRP A 560 15.24 -13.74 19.26
N ASN A 561 15.53 -14.90 19.86
CA ASN A 561 15.61 -16.15 19.10
C ASN A 561 14.21 -16.78 18.96
N ASN A 562 13.63 -16.68 17.76
CA ASN A 562 12.28 -17.19 17.50
C ASN A 562 12.14 -18.71 17.57
N ASN A 563 13.23 -19.49 17.56
CA ASN A 563 13.21 -20.94 17.70
C ASN A 563 13.28 -21.38 19.16
N THR A 564 14.28 -20.89 19.91
CA THR A 564 14.49 -21.25 21.32
C THR A 564 13.72 -20.38 22.32
N LYS A 565 13.03 -19.33 21.84
CA LYS A 565 12.22 -18.39 22.63
C LYS A 565 12.96 -17.71 23.78
N VAL A 566 14.24 -17.41 23.59
CA VAL A 566 15.08 -16.69 24.56
C VAL A 566 15.71 -15.43 23.95
N TRP A 567 15.99 -14.45 24.81
CA TRP A 567 16.89 -13.35 24.48
C TRP A 567 18.36 -13.79 24.56
N THR A 568 19.16 -13.40 23.57
CA THR A 568 20.63 -13.58 23.54
C THR A 568 21.32 -12.30 23.09
N GLU A 569 22.56 -12.06 23.52
CA GLU A 569 23.30 -10.81 23.21
C GLU A 569 23.44 -10.55 21.70
N ARG A 570 23.33 -9.27 21.31
CA ARG A 570 23.40 -8.82 19.92
C ARG A 570 24.86 -8.68 19.47
N LYS A 571 25.25 -9.49 18.50
CA LYS A 571 26.60 -9.44 17.90
C LYS A 571 26.72 -8.45 16.72
N LYS A 572 25.62 -8.09 16.03
CA LYS A 572 25.62 -7.18 14.86
C LYS A 572 24.29 -6.40 14.68
N GLY A 573 24.39 -5.24 14.04
CA GLY A 573 23.26 -4.36 13.66
C GLY A 573 22.72 -3.49 14.82
N LYS A 574 21.78 -2.58 14.51
CA LYS A 574 20.96 -1.86 15.52
C LYS A 574 19.48 -2.13 15.27
N THR A 575 18.71 -2.32 16.34
CA THR A 575 17.25 -2.48 16.34
C THR A 575 16.70 -1.77 17.55
N ILE A 576 15.64 -0.97 17.41
CA ILE A 576 15.05 -0.21 18.53
C ILE A 576 13.67 -0.75 18.92
N GLY A 577 13.30 -0.69 20.20
CA GLY A 577 12.00 -1.12 20.69
C GLY A 577 10.90 -0.05 20.65
N ARG A 578 9.67 -0.48 20.33
CA ARG A 578 8.46 0.35 20.51
C ARG A 578 8.10 0.49 22.00
N ILE A 579 7.57 1.67 22.35
CA ILE A 579 7.18 2.22 23.68
C ILE A 579 7.04 1.24 24.86
N VAL A 580 7.88 1.44 25.90
CA VAL A 580 7.64 1.41 27.37
C VAL A 580 8.97 1.67 28.08
N ALA A 581 8.98 2.55 29.10
CA ALA A 581 10.19 3.04 29.78
C ALA A 581 10.54 2.34 31.11
N ILE A 582 9.98 1.16 31.39
CA ILE A 582 10.23 0.41 32.63
C ILE A 582 11.57 -0.34 32.55
N LYS A 583 12.36 -0.30 33.63
CA LYS A 583 13.70 -0.91 33.74
C LYS A 583 13.73 -2.17 34.62
N GLY A 584 14.40 -3.20 34.14
CA GLY A 584 14.99 -4.29 34.94
C GLY A 584 14.15 -5.17 35.89
N PRO A 585 12.82 -5.31 35.80
CA PRO A 585 12.05 -6.12 36.74
C PRO A 585 12.32 -7.61 36.52
N ARG A 586 12.47 -8.37 37.60
CA ARG A 586 12.64 -9.83 37.59
C ARG A 586 11.30 -10.57 37.72
N SER A 587 10.20 -9.87 37.99
CA SER A 587 8.85 -10.43 38.12
C SER A 587 7.74 -9.39 37.93
N TYR A 588 6.49 -9.86 37.81
CA TYR A 588 5.30 -9.00 37.86
C TYR A 588 5.10 -8.31 39.22
N ASP A 589 5.66 -8.86 40.30
CA ASP A 589 5.61 -8.23 41.62
C ASP A 589 6.61 -7.08 41.75
N GLU A 590 7.80 -7.19 41.14
CA GLU A 590 8.73 -6.06 41.02
C GLU A 590 8.16 -4.96 40.13
N LEU A 591 7.39 -5.30 39.09
CA LEU A 591 6.60 -4.32 38.31
C LEU A 591 5.52 -3.58 39.12
N LYS A 592 5.13 -4.08 40.29
CA LYS A 592 4.19 -3.43 41.22
C LYS A 592 4.90 -2.81 42.43
N THR A 593 6.24 -2.74 42.44
CA THR A 593 7.01 -2.28 43.60
C THR A 593 7.80 -1.02 43.25
N TYR A 594 7.63 0.04 44.03
CA TYR A 594 8.36 1.31 43.88
C TYR A 594 8.74 1.87 45.25
N ASN A 595 9.99 2.32 45.38
CA ASN A 595 10.62 2.73 46.66
C ASN A 595 10.34 1.72 47.79
N GLU A 596 10.60 0.43 47.50
CA GLU A 596 10.38 -0.73 48.38
C GLU A 596 8.91 -1.03 48.80
N VAL A 597 7.97 -0.14 48.48
CA VAL A 597 6.53 -0.34 48.69
C VAL A 597 5.92 -1.14 47.54
N LYS A 598 5.22 -2.23 47.86
CA LYS A 598 4.43 -3.02 46.89
C LYS A 598 2.99 -2.49 46.82
N TYR A 599 2.59 -2.07 45.63
CA TYR A 599 1.27 -1.52 45.32
C TYR A 599 0.29 -2.62 44.88
N PRO A 600 -1.04 -2.42 45.06
CA PRO A 600 -2.04 -3.44 44.73
C PRO A 600 -2.15 -3.70 43.22
N ASP A 601 -1.89 -2.70 42.37
CA ASP A 601 -2.07 -2.79 40.93
C ASP A 601 -1.07 -1.92 40.13
N PHE A 602 -1.10 -2.07 38.80
CA PHE A 602 -0.20 -1.34 37.90
C PHE A 602 -0.59 0.13 37.68
N LYS A 603 -1.78 0.58 38.10
CA LYS A 603 -2.20 2.00 38.00
C LYS A 603 -1.60 2.78 39.18
N SER A 604 -1.75 2.26 40.39
CA SER A 604 -1.24 2.80 41.64
C SER A 604 0.29 2.87 41.70
N VAL A 605 1.02 1.86 41.20
CA VAL A 605 2.49 1.96 41.09
C VAL A 605 2.93 3.02 40.06
N CYS A 606 2.23 3.15 38.93
CA CYS A 606 2.50 4.19 37.93
C CYS A 606 2.21 5.60 38.46
N TYR A 607 1.23 5.75 39.36
CA TYR A 607 1.02 6.97 40.13
C TYR A 607 2.20 7.30 41.03
N ALA A 608 2.65 6.33 41.83
CA ALA A 608 3.79 6.54 42.73
C ALA A 608 5.09 6.88 41.97
N HIS A 609 5.27 6.33 40.77
CA HIS A 609 6.36 6.67 39.84
C HIS A 609 6.26 8.06 39.20
N GLY A 610 5.12 8.75 39.27
CA GLY A 610 4.87 9.97 38.49
C GLY A 610 4.74 9.72 36.98
N TYR A 611 4.29 8.52 36.57
CA TYR A 611 4.02 8.18 35.16
C TYR A 611 2.57 8.45 34.74
N LEU A 612 1.71 8.84 35.68
CA LEU A 612 0.34 9.28 35.46
C LEU A 612 0.15 10.61 36.19
N ASP A 613 -0.34 11.62 35.48
CA ASP A 613 -0.76 12.88 36.09
C ASP A 613 -1.97 12.62 37.01
N ASN A 614 -2.07 13.40 38.08
CA ASN A 614 -3.14 13.29 39.06
C ASN A 614 -4.30 14.24 38.72
N ASP A 615 -5.51 13.91 39.16
CA ASP A 615 -6.71 14.71 38.87
C ASP A 615 -6.77 16.03 39.68
N VAL A 616 -5.65 16.46 40.30
CA VAL A 616 -5.58 17.59 41.24
C VAL A 616 -5.97 18.90 40.57
N GLU A 617 -5.51 19.17 39.34
CA GLU A 617 -5.89 20.38 38.60
C GLU A 617 -7.42 20.47 38.41
N TRP A 618 -8.09 19.34 38.18
CA TRP A 618 -9.56 19.29 38.01
C TRP A 618 -10.28 19.45 39.37
N HIS A 619 -9.76 18.81 40.42
CA HIS A 619 -10.27 18.90 41.78
C HIS A 619 -10.06 20.27 42.45
N GLU A 620 -9.04 21.03 42.08
CA GLU A 620 -8.83 22.39 42.59
C GLU A 620 -9.64 23.43 41.79
N ASN A 621 -9.79 23.25 40.47
CA ASN A 621 -10.55 24.18 39.64
C ASN A 621 -12.08 24.08 39.80
N MET A 622 -12.65 22.89 40.07
CA MET A 622 -14.10 22.74 40.26
C MET A 622 -14.65 23.60 41.44
N PRO A 623 -14.08 23.54 42.67
CA PRO A 623 -14.48 24.40 43.80
C PRO A 623 -14.16 25.89 43.61
N VAL A 624 -13.20 26.25 42.75
CA VAL A 624 -12.92 27.65 42.39
C VAL A 624 -14.00 28.16 41.43
N GLY A 625 -14.34 27.40 40.39
CA GLY A 625 -15.44 27.70 39.47
C GLY A 625 -16.78 27.83 40.18
N ALA A 626 -17.06 26.93 41.15
CA ALA A 626 -18.32 26.91 41.91
C ALA A 626 -18.64 28.20 42.69
N ARG A 627 -17.65 29.08 42.89
CA ARG A 627 -17.84 30.38 43.59
C ARG A 627 -18.43 31.49 42.71
N TRP A 628 -18.44 31.33 41.39
CA TRP A 628 -18.83 32.39 40.45
C TRP A 628 -19.49 31.91 39.15
N ALA A 629 -19.34 30.63 38.77
CA ALA A 629 -19.92 30.07 37.56
C ALA A 629 -21.37 29.63 37.76
N THR A 630 -22.19 29.74 36.71
CA THR A 630 -23.58 29.27 36.74
C THR A 630 -23.68 27.73 36.73
N PRO A 631 -24.81 27.14 37.17
CA PRO A 631 -25.03 25.69 37.09
C PRO A 631 -24.97 25.11 35.66
N TYR A 632 -25.12 25.93 34.62
CA TYR A 632 -24.86 25.52 33.24
C TYR A 632 -23.35 25.38 33.00
N GLN A 633 -22.58 26.42 33.29
CA GLN A 633 -21.12 26.47 33.07
C GLN A 633 -20.38 25.39 33.86
N LEU A 634 -20.81 25.07 35.08
CA LEU A 634 -20.21 23.99 35.88
C LEU A 634 -20.41 22.61 35.23
N ARG A 635 -21.60 22.34 34.64
CA ARG A 635 -21.85 21.09 33.91
C ARG A 635 -21.07 21.03 32.60
N ASP A 636 -20.98 22.15 31.89
CA ASP A 636 -20.21 22.28 30.65
C ASP A 636 -18.70 22.08 30.88
N MET A 637 -18.17 22.65 31.97
CA MET A 637 -16.78 22.46 32.41
C MET A 637 -16.49 21.00 32.80
N PHE A 638 -17.37 20.38 33.60
CA PHE A 638 -17.25 18.95 33.95
C PHE A 638 -17.27 18.04 32.72
N VAL A 639 -18.21 18.24 31.79
CA VAL A 639 -18.29 17.48 30.53
C VAL A 639 -17.06 17.75 29.64
N THR A 640 -16.52 18.97 29.67
CA THR A 640 -15.28 19.32 28.95
C THR A 640 -14.08 18.57 29.52
N PHE A 641 -13.94 18.47 30.84
CA PHE A 641 -12.87 17.69 31.47
C PHE A 641 -12.98 16.20 31.13
N LEU A 642 -14.18 15.60 31.22
CA LEU A 642 -14.37 14.19 30.88
C LEU A 642 -14.03 13.85 29.41
N ASN A 643 -14.34 14.75 28.48
CA ASN A 643 -14.10 14.52 27.05
C ASN A 643 -12.66 14.81 26.60
N ASN A 644 -11.95 15.74 27.24
CA ASN A 644 -10.69 16.27 26.71
C ASN A 644 -9.47 16.08 27.64
N CYS A 645 -9.68 15.91 28.95
CA CYS A 645 -8.61 16.02 29.96
C CYS A 645 -8.20 14.70 30.60
N PHE A 646 -8.67 13.55 30.07
CA PHE A 646 -8.30 12.20 30.54
C PHE A 646 -8.51 11.93 32.05
N VAL A 647 -9.51 12.57 32.67
CA VAL A 647 -9.86 12.46 34.10
C VAL A 647 -9.84 11.00 34.57
N THR A 648 -9.07 10.73 35.62
CA THR A 648 -8.63 9.38 35.99
C THR A 648 -9.55 8.67 36.98
N SER A 649 -10.35 9.42 37.73
CA SER A 649 -11.59 8.96 38.36
C SER A 649 -12.74 9.96 38.12
N PRO A 650 -13.50 9.80 37.03
CA PRO A 650 -14.73 10.57 36.76
C PRO A 650 -15.74 10.55 37.91
N LYS A 651 -15.75 9.48 38.72
CA LYS A 651 -16.58 9.39 39.93
C LYS A 651 -16.08 10.35 41.02
N ASN A 652 -14.79 10.37 41.31
CA ASN A 652 -14.24 11.27 42.33
C ASN A 652 -14.48 12.73 41.95
N LEU A 653 -14.35 13.08 40.66
CA LEU A 653 -14.58 14.45 40.17
C LEU A 653 -16.07 14.85 40.16
N TRP A 654 -16.99 13.89 40.26
CA TRP A 654 -18.43 14.12 40.43
C TRP A 654 -18.85 14.17 41.91
N GLU A 655 -18.07 13.56 42.80
CA GLU A 655 -18.29 13.54 44.26
C GLU A 655 -17.54 14.69 44.99
N ASN A 656 -17.03 15.67 44.24
CA ASN A 656 -16.22 16.81 44.70
C ASN A 656 -16.88 18.14 44.30
#